data_AF-A0A1B8XU80-F1
#
_entry.id   AF-A0A1B8XU80-F1
#
_cell.length_a   1.000
_cell.length_b   1.000
_cell.length_c   1.000
_cell.angle_alpha   90.00
_cell.angle_beta   90.00
_cell.angle_gamma   90.00
#
_symmetry.space_group_name_H-M   'P 1'
#
loop_
_entity.id
_entity.type
_entity.pdbx_description
1 polymer ?
#
loop_
_entity_poly.entity_id
_entity_poly.type
_entity_poly.pdbx_seq_one_letter_code
_entity_poly.pdbx_strand_id
1 'polypeptide(L)'
;GEFRVIILSTVQTVDSLPSLSSCPRSFGLDFFCDPRILNTILTRARSQVVVVGDMVALCSFGECSRIWRRYLGECVEGGSAKPPGLTVEEIKQVVRELQAWREAPPEEEEDGDPWVSEMDMSCEDSILEELLECKTEACVTLSEEGMLEVRSEPPPQGRRDPYTAFPEPQLAQYLLMQPNVYKRCLLHKDHFDRGYALTLTDCPPGRIHINGRVNCGLAFSGDQVVVQILPDTDPKAGKVVGVLKASEEERRFLCFMDPHDCSIMIPVERSITKIFCPVLKGNPVRVPIRQYRDRQMRTLKCEPLTPGMRRSQLFVVQVIAWRKGFYYPLGIVTRILRPIQRLDDGLEVLDLEFGVTGTGQYPLGASEEASRLCREAQVEVGRRDCRNILTFTVDPRDAKDLDDAISVQERDGHYEIGVHITDLASVIPPGGDLDREAMRRGVTFYSPKREAAHMLPVPMCTARCSLKPLCERRALSLFVLVEKETDWMVSGHLCQSVISSDRQLSYEEANAILADQGSHSAFGSVEGCLAACWHFSQVHRAHRLQEAATYKQPDEKCPPGARKAQMMIEEMMILYNSWVADFLTGKDSAMDLVPVRCQAPPTLRKIQELRDKFSHLLPLSSYLSHHLLEAPESPGPAPESPGLAPEQRITVFTPVWQQIEECAARGDYDGARDLLLTDDLHPELCHAVREFRRNLGRASTIRSGTADATGHYSLQLWAYTWASSPLRRYLDIVVQRLLQGILVGSVPPVAPKDMDFLCHHFERKVHQAASYERKGLAMELALALRGRGQQKLAVVVSVDAAGSSFQLVFPMNGDSLAAPMKVEYRYLQLAQQPEGIPGGVRLSWRRRVYCYHTYREKPLGHKRRSDITTFSARAWYDALYALSLSDPGQALCTLHKGVEVAEDGAEVQQSSCGHHTNLTLELKPGDTLPVQLCSAQERGIPMPRPQLFSPTPGIHICLEHSESPVDCFSGLAHRAPLRCYGNAQEYQAVWGPLCAMEAAMSAVGEGNAVVLRNVPIRWHNKDTGGGPARKGSFKLTPPLIADCELDMDFQNCYLCLRMEGLQGAQAESPLDSHLYTWVAHCLTDPSNHVTEEHGGAVTFHLHQRPNQEIPEAVLHSDNSFTVELIPKLLPDIRKEAALDQMKEASELAKNIVLGKRVTETDITTFRNERNFDIPALGRGLNPSQREAVQSALRGPFTLIQGPPGTGKTVVGVHIIYWFHQMNQGAVPPCAQEGEGPDRKLLMYCGPSNKSVDVLA
;
A
#
# COMPACT_ATOMS: atom_id res chain seq x y z
N GLY A 1 1.17 -32.14 -4.32
CA GLY A 1 1.72 -33.50 -4.21
C GLY A 1 2.37 -33.88 -5.53
N GLU A 2 3.53 -34.52 -5.48
CA GLU A 2 4.28 -34.99 -6.67
C GLU A 2 3.94 -36.47 -6.94
N PHE A 3 3.84 -36.87 -8.21
CA PHE A 3 3.38 -38.21 -8.63
C PHE A 3 4.48 -38.98 -9.35
N ARG A 4 4.59 -40.31 -9.11
CA ARG A 4 5.68 -41.14 -9.65
C ARG A 4 5.60 -41.35 -11.17
N VAL A 5 4.41 -41.65 -11.67
CA VAL A 5 4.11 -41.78 -13.10
C VAL A 5 2.82 -41.02 -13.37
N ILE A 6 2.80 -40.24 -14.45
CA ILE A 6 1.60 -39.55 -14.90
C ILE A 6 1.25 -40.09 -16.28
N ILE A 7 0.03 -40.60 -16.43
CA ILE A 7 -0.50 -41.06 -17.72
C ILE A 7 -1.51 -40.03 -18.20
N LEU A 8 -1.22 -39.40 -19.33
CA LEU A 8 -2.08 -38.44 -19.99
C LEU A 8 -2.71 -39.10 -21.21
N SER A 9 -4.03 -39.14 -21.26
CA SER A 9 -4.77 -39.68 -22.40
C SER A 9 -5.56 -38.55 -23.02
N THR A 10 -5.17 -38.10 -24.20
CA THR A 10 -5.86 -36.99 -24.86
C THR A 10 -6.97 -37.46 -25.77
N VAL A 11 -6.96 -38.71 -26.25
CA VAL A 11 -8.01 -39.37 -27.08
C VAL A 11 -8.65 -38.44 -28.14
N GLN A 12 -7.89 -37.51 -28.71
CA GLN A 12 -8.32 -36.62 -29.78
C GLN A 12 -7.37 -36.80 -30.97
N THR A 13 -7.92 -36.76 -32.17
CA THR A 13 -7.20 -36.75 -33.45
C THR A 13 -7.28 -35.38 -34.12
N VAL A 14 -6.40 -35.13 -35.10
CA VAL A 14 -6.38 -33.87 -35.88
C VAL A 14 -7.75 -33.52 -36.47
N ASP A 15 -8.52 -34.53 -36.89
CA ASP A 15 -9.84 -34.35 -37.52
C ASP A 15 -10.97 -34.04 -36.50
N SER A 16 -10.79 -34.42 -35.23
CA SER A 16 -11.79 -34.25 -34.17
C SER A 16 -11.73 -32.88 -33.45
N LEU A 17 -10.58 -32.20 -33.48
CA LEU A 17 -10.35 -30.96 -32.75
C LEU A 17 -11.10 -29.73 -33.30
N PRO A 18 -11.26 -29.54 -34.63
CA PRO A 18 -12.00 -28.40 -35.17
C PRO A 18 -13.49 -28.40 -34.77
N SER A 19 -14.13 -29.57 -34.72
CA SER A 19 -15.55 -29.72 -34.37
C SER A 19 -15.86 -29.56 -32.87
N LEU A 20 -14.85 -29.73 -31.99
CA LEU A 20 -14.95 -29.56 -30.54
C LEU A 20 -14.68 -28.12 -30.05
N SER A 21 -14.05 -27.28 -30.87
CA SER A 21 -13.71 -25.89 -30.55
C SER A 21 -14.91 -24.95 -30.40
N SER A 22 -16.09 -25.36 -30.89
CA SER A 22 -17.34 -24.59 -30.84
C SER A 22 -18.25 -24.94 -29.64
N CYS A 23 -17.84 -25.88 -28.76
CA CYS A 23 -18.67 -26.39 -27.67
C CYS A 23 -18.17 -25.88 -26.28
N PRO A 24 -19.01 -25.25 -25.42
CA PRO A 24 -18.53 -24.55 -24.22
C PRO A 24 -18.15 -25.41 -23.00
N ARG A 25 -18.26 -26.75 -23.09
CA ARG A 25 -18.05 -27.67 -21.93
C ARG A 25 -17.23 -28.93 -22.28
N SER A 26 -16.23 -28.82 -23.15
CA SER A 26 -15.36 -29.95 -23.52
C SER A 26 -14.20 -30.13 -22.53
N PHE A 27 -14.38 -31.02 -21.55
CA PHE A 27 -13.29 -31.51 -20.69
C PHE A 27 -12.22 -32.24 -21.54
N GLY A 28 -10.95 -31.84 -21.41
CA GLY A 28 -9.80 -32.51 -22.04
C GLY A 28 -9.03 -31.69 -23.09
N LEU A 29 -9.53 -30.51 -23.49
CA LEU A 29 -8.79 -29.59 -24.38
C LEU A 29 -7.75 -28.74 -23.63
N ASP A 30 -7.80 -28.69 -22.30
CA ASP A 30 -6.85 -27.94 -21.47
C ASP A 30 -5.40 -28.39 -21.69
N PHE A 31 -5.19 -29.68 -22.03
CA PHE A 31 -3.87 -30.20 -22.37
C PHE A 31 -3.32 -29.66 -23.69
N PHE A 32 -4.16 -29.10 -24.55
CA PHE A 32 -3.76 -28.47 -25.81
C PHE A 32 -3.66 -26.95 -25.66
N CYS A 33 -4.46 -26.32 -24.79
CA CYS A 33 -4.62 -24.87 -24.76
C CYS A 33 -4.10 -24.17 -23.49
N ASP A 34 -3.94 -24.84 -22.36
CA ASP A 34 -3.45 -24.21 -21.11
C ASP A 34 -2.03 -24.71 -20.74
N PRO A 35 -0.98 -23.92 -21.08
CA PRO A 35 0.40 -24.32 -20.82
C PRO A 35 0.75 -24.35 -19.34
N ARG A 36 0.00 -23.66 -18.46
CA ARG A 36 0.27 -23.69 -17.01
C ARG A 36 -0.20 -25.01 -16.41
N ILE A 37 -1.36 -25.50 -16.84
CA ILE A 37 -1.88 -26.81 -16.42
C ILE A 37 -0.93 -27.90 -16.91
N LEU A 38 -0.55 -27.87 -18.20
CA LEU A 38 0.35 -28.87 -18.75
C LEU A 38 1.73 -28.85 -18.08
N ASN A 39 2.31 -27.67 -17.87
CA ASN A 39 3.62 -27.54 -17.24
C ASN A 39 3.57 -27.94 -15.75
N THR A 40 2.49 -27.62 -15.04
CA THR A 40 2.28 -28.08 -13.65
C THR A 40 2.19 -29.60 -13.57
N ILE A 41 1.56 -30.24 -14.55
CA ILE A 41 1.44 -31.70 -14.59
C ILE A 41 2.78 -32.34 -14.93
N LEU A 42 3.47 -31.86 -15.97
CA LEU A 42 4.78 -32.39 -16.38
C LEU A 42 5.84 -32.20 -15.28
N THR A 43 5.85 -31.05 -14.58
CA THR A 43 6.78 -30.79 -13.47
C THR A 43 6.46 -31.57 -12.19
N ARG A 44 5.21 -32.02 -12.01
CA ARG A 44 4.81 -32.88 -10.89
C ARG A 44 5.06 -34.37 -11.15
N ALA A 45 5.45 -34.77 -12.36
CA ALA A 45 5.85 -36.14 -12.67
C ALA A 45 7.31 -36.40 -12.24
N ARG A 46 7.51 -37.33 -11.29
CA ARG A 46 8.85 -37.65 -10.74
C ARG A 46 9.71 -38.57 -11.57
N SER A 47 9.10 -39.46 -12.37
CA SER A 47 9.87 -40.52 -13.04
C SER A 47 9.42 -40.89 -14.44
N GLN A 48 8.14 -40.79 -14.78
CA GLN A 48 7.69 -41.07 -16.13
C GLN A 48 6.40 -40.33 -16.46
N VAL A 49 6.34 -39.77 -17.66
CA VAL A 49 5.10 -39.30 -18.27
C VAL A 49 4.82 -40.22 -19.45
N VAL A 50 3.59 -40.71 -19.55
CA VAL A 50 3.13 -41.53 -20.67
C VAL A 50 1.96 -40.81 -21.30
N VAL A 51 2.05 -40.50 -22.58
CA VAL A 51 0.99 -39.80 -23.30
C VAL A 51 0.41 -40.72 -24.36
N VAL A 52 -0.91 -40.88 -24.32
CA VAL A 52 -1.69 -41.68 -25.27
C VAL A 52 -2.59 -40.72 -26.05
N GLY A 53 -2.24 -40.46 -27.30
CA GLY A 53 -2.95 -39.51 -28.15
C GLY A 53 -2.35 -39.41 -29.56
N ASP A 54 -3.03 -38.66 -30.42
CA ASP A 54 -2.53 -38.35 -31.77
C ASP A 54 -1.41 -37.31 -31.69
N MET A 55 -0.22 -37.71 -32.14
CA MET A 55 1.00 -36.89 -32.06
C MET A 55 0.94 -35.65 -32.95
N VAL A 56 0.26 -35.75 -34.11
CA VAL A 56 0.10 -34.63 -35.04
C VAL A 56 -0.89 -33.63 -34.43
N ALA A 57 -1.96 -34.11 -33.79
CA ALA A 57 -2.94 -33.28 -33.10
C ALA A 57 -2.29 -32.46 -31.95
N LEU A 58 -1.50 -33.14 -31.12
CA LEU A 58 -0.76 -32.53 -30.00
C LEU A 58 0.22 -31.46 -30.46
N CYS A 59 0.86 -31.66 -31.62
CA CYS A 59 1.87 -30.74 -32.14
C CYS A 59 1.33 -29.61 -33.02
N SER A 60 0.07 -29.69 -33.47
CA SER A 60 -0.52 -28.75 -34.43
C SER A 60 -1.64 -27.87 -33.86
N PHE A 61 -2.22 -28.22 -32.70
CA PHE A 61 -3.39 -27.53 -32.15
C PHE A 61 -3.14 -26.96 -30.74
N GLY A 62 -3.61 -25.72 -30.50
CA GLY A 62 -3.57 -25.04 -29.20
C GLY A 62 -2.20 -24.47 -28.79
N GLU A 63 -2.20 -23.66 -27.72
CA GLU A 63 -1.00 -22.94 -27.21
C GLU A 63 0.07 -23.87 -26.62
N CYS A 64 -0.27 -25.11 -26.27
CA CYS A 64 0.67 -26.11 -25.74
C CYS A 64 1.46 -26.87 -26.81
N SER A 65 1.23 -26.61 -28.10
CA SER A 65 1.83 -27.35 -29.21
C SER A 65 3.37 -27.35 -29.21
N ARG A 66 4.01 -26.28 -28.72
CA ARG A 66 5.48 -26.21 -28.55
C ARG A 66 5.99 -27.14 -27.45
N ILE A 67 5.26 -27.23 -26.33
CA ILE A 67 5.58 -28.12 -25.21
C ILE A 67 5.44 -29.58 -25.67
N TRP A 68 4.38 -29.88 -26.42
CA TRP A 68 4.19 -31.22 -26.99
C TRP A 68 5.23 -31.60 -28.03
N ARG A 69 5.66 -30.66 -28.90
CA ARG A 69 6.76 -30.91 -29.85
C ARG A 69 8.07 -31.24 -29.16
N ARG A 70 8.40 -30.53 -28.07
CA ARG A 70 9.58 -30.81 -27.27
C ARG A 70 9.47 -32.17 -26.57
N TYR A 71 8.32 -32.44 -25.93
CA TYR A 71 8.04 -33.72 -25.30
C TYR A 71 8.15 -34.90 -26.29
N LEU A 72 7.59 -34.76 -27.50
CA LEU A 72 7.69 -35.76 -28.56
C LEU A 72 9.12 -35.91 -29.09
N GLY A 73 9.87 -34.82 -29.22
CA GLY A 73 11.29 -34.85 -29.56
C GLY A 73 12.09 -35.69 -28.58
N GLU A 74 11.93 -35.43 -27.28
CA GLU A 74 12.55 -36.22 -26.23
C GLU A 74 12.07 -37.69 -26.24
N CYS A 75 10.79 -37.94 -26.54
CA CYS A 75 10.27 -39.31 -26.66
C CYS A 75 10.87 -40.08 -27.86
N VAL A 76 11.07 -39.43 -29.01
CA VAL A 76 11.63 -40.04 -30.23
C VAL A 76 13.14 -40.23 -30.11
N GLU A 77 13.88 -39.21 -29.64
CA GLU A 77 15.33 -39.31 -29.36
C GLU A 77 15.60 -40.39 -28.29
N GLY A 78 14.72 -40.51 -27.31
CA GLY A 78 14.75 -41.55 -26.28
C GLY A 78 14.24 -42.92 -26.73
N GLY A 79 13.83 -43.11 -28.00
CA GLY A 79 13.34 -44.38 -28.54
C GLY A 79 12.05 -44.91 -27.89
N SER A 80 11.30 -44.03 -27.22
CA SER A 80 10.10 -44.36 -26.42
C SER A 80 8.77 -44.05 -27.13
N ALA A 81 8.82 -43.36 -28.27
CA ALA A 81 7.67 -43.16 -29.15
C ALA A 81 7.29 -44.46 -29.90
N LYS A 82 6.00 -44.70 -30.09
CA LYS A 82 5.47 -45.82 -30.90
C LYS A 82 4.51 -45.32 -31.98
N PRO A 83 4.54 -45.87 -33.20
CA PRO A 83 5.31 -47.05 -33.65
C PRO A 83 6.82 -46.80 -33.86
N PRO A 84 7.67 -47.84 -33.75
CA PRO A 84 9.12 -47.73 -33.95
C PRO A 84 9.44 -47.43 -35.41
N GLY A 85 10.13 -46.32 -35.66
CA GLY A 85 10.42 -45.79 -37.01
C GLY A 85 9.85 -44.40 -37.26
N LEU A 86 9.01 -43.89 -36.36
CA LEU A 86 8.48 -42.54 -36.43
C LEU A 86 9.57 -41.50 -36.12
N THR A 87 9.87 -40.63 -37.08
CA THR A 87 10.84 -39.54 -36.90
C THR A 87 10.16 -38.22 -36.55
N VAL A 88 10.83 -37.37 -35.76
CA VAL A 88 10.30 -36.02 -35.43
C VAL A 88 10.11 -35.21 -36.71
N GLU A 89 10.96 -35.45 -37.71
CA GLU A 89 11.00 -34.80 -39.00
C GLU A 89 9.79 -35.18 -39.86
N GLU A 90 9.33 -36.44 -39.84
CA GLU A 90 8.06 -36.85 -40.47
C GLU A 90 6.85 -36.17 -39.82
N ILE A 91 6.80 -36.08 -38.48
CA ILE A 91 5.71 -35.38 -37.78
C ILE A 91 5.75 -33.88 -38.08
N LYS A 92 6.94 -33.26 -38.03
CA LYS A 92 7.14 -31.85 -38.40
C LYS A 92 6.74 -31.62 -39.85
N GLN A 93 7.04 -32.55 -40.76
CA GLN A 93 6.65 -32.46 -42.16
C GLN A 93 5.12 -32.54 -42.33
N VAL A 94 4.45 -33.49 -41.67
CA VAL A 94 2.98 -33.59 -41.68
C VAL A 94 2.31 -32.37 -41.02
N VAL A 95 2.86 -31.87 -39.91
CA VAL A 95 2.40 -30.64 -39.24
C VAL A 95 2.65 -29.41 -40.12
N ARG A 96 3.80 -29.32 -40.80
CA ARG A 96 4.11 -28.25 -41.76
C ARG A 96 3.24 -28.36 -43.01
N GLU A 97 2.89 -29.54 -43.49
CA GLU A 97 1.96 -29.71 -44.61
C GLU A 97 0.54 -29.30 -44.21
N LEU A 98 0.08 -29.69 -43.01
CA LEU A 98 -1.18 -29.23 -42.41
C LEU A 98 -1.20 -27.71 -42.12
N GLN A 99 -0.06 -27.14 -41.72
CA GLN A 99 0.11 -25.72 -41.45
C GLN A 99 0.34 -24.90 -42.72
N ALA A 100 0.99 -25.45 -43.75
CA ALA A 100 1.18 -24.81 -45.06
C ALA A 100 -0.12 -24.76 -45.87
N TRP A 101 -1.05 -25.68 -45.61
CA TRP A 101 -2.46 -25.55 -46.01
C TRP A 101 -3.21 -24.46 -45.21
N ARG A 102 -2.64 -23.94 -44.11
CA ARG A 102 -3.25 -22.98 -43.19
C ARG A 102 -2.58 -21.59 -43.09
N GLU A 103 -1.31 -21.39 -43.46
CA GLU A 103 -0.63 -20.11 -43.82
C GLU A 103 0.93 -20.22 -43.87
N ALA A 104 1.59 -19.27 -44.55
CA ALA A 104 2.94 -19.28 -45.18
C ALA A 104 4.18 -18.94 -44.25
N PRO A 105 5.47 -18.93 -44.72
CA PRO A 105 6.60 -19.67 -44.14
C PRO A 105 7.59 -18.91 -43.19
N PRO A 106 8.55 -19.60 -42.50
CA PRO A 106 9.49 -19.06 -41.48
C PRO A 106 11.00 -19.04 -41.88
N GLU A 107 11.83 -18.27 -41.14
CA GLU A 107 13.31 -18.21 -41.20
C GLU A 107 14.00 -18.85 -39.95
N GLU A 108 15.29 -19.18 -40.09
CA GLU A 108 16.17 -20.06 -39.28
C GLU A 108 16.94 -19.35 -38.12
N GLU A 109 17.41 -20.11 -37.11
CA GLU A 109 18.21 -19.65 -35.95
C GLU A 109 19.68 -20.14 -36.04
N GLU A 110 20.65 -19.24 -35.82
CA GLU A 110 22.08 -19.55 -35.56
C GLU A 110 22.54 -18.96 -34.20
N ASP A 111 23.38 -19.73 -33.49
CA ASP A 111 24.05 -19.43 -32.21
C ASP A 111 25.17 -18.39 -32.35
N GLY A 112 25.34 -17.50 -31.35
CA GLY A 112 26.52 -16.63 -31.25
C GLY A 112 26.61 -15.80 -29.96
N ASP A 113 27.55 -16.20 -29.08
CA ASP A 113 28.01 -15.47 -27.89
C ASP A 113 29.22 -14.58 -28.28
N PRO A 114 29.33 -13.30 -27.85
CA PRO A 114 30.64 -12.64 -27.85
C PRO A 114 31.04 -11.99 -26.52
N TRP A 115 32.32 -12.20 -26.23
CA TRP A 115 33.10 -11.80 -25.08
C TRP A 115 33.33 -10.29 -24.95
N VAL A 116 33.52 -9.90 -23.68
CA VAL A 116 33.96 -8.58 -23.19
C VAL A 116 35.41 -8.29 -23.61
N SER A 117 35.65 -7.09 -24.15
CA SER A 117 36.96 -6.46 -24.23
C SER A 117 36.95 -5.16 -23.43
N GLU A 118 38.01 -4.96 -22.65
CA GLU A 118 38.34 -3.74 -21.90
C GLU A 118 38.50 -2.54 -22.84
N MET A 119 37.96 -1.37 -22.46
CA MET A 119 38.29 -0.09 -23.10
C MET A 119 38.21 1.08 -22.10
N ASP A 120 39.12 2.03 -22.35
CA ASP A 120 39.63 3.08 -21.49
C ASP A 120 38.67 4.20 -21.05
N MET A 121 39.10 4.90 -20.00
CA MET A 121 38.46 6.03 -19.33
C MET A 121 38.45 7.32 -20.17
N SER A 122 37.37 7.57 -20.91
CA SER A 122 36.89 8.91 -21.26
C SER A 122 35.39 9.02 -20.97
N CYS A 123 35.00 9.97 -20.11
CA CYS A 123 33.66 10.09 -19.53
C CYS A 123 32.62 10.75 -20.47
N GLU A 124 32.51 10.25 -21.71
CA GLU A 124 31.40 10.55 -22.63
C GLU A 124 30.64 9.25 -22.89
N ASP A 125 29.39 9.20 -22.43
CA ASP A 125 28.55 7.99 -22.45
C ASP A 125 27.91 7.84 -23.83
N SER A 126 28.60 7.19 -24.77
CA SER A 126 28.13 7.02 -26.16
C SER A 126 26.74 6.38 -26.23
N ILE A 127 26.35 5.59 -25.23
CA ILE A 127 25.06 4.89 -25.17
C ILE A 127 23.87 5.86 -25.15
N LEU A 128 23.92 6.92 -24.34
CA LEU A 128 22.78 7.86 -24.27
C LEU A 128 22.75 8.78 -25.49
N GLU A 129 23.90 9.19 -26.01
CA GLU A 129 23.98 9.98 -27.25
C GLU A 129 23.53 9.17 -28.47
N GLU A 130 23.90 7.89 -28.57
CA GLU A 130 23.38 6.96 -29.59
C GLU A 130 21.86 6.79 -29.51
N LEU A 131 21.31 6.61 -28.30
CA LEU A 131 19.86 6.53 -28.07
C LEU A 131 19.14 7.85 -28.39
N LEU A 132 19.84 8.98 -28.42
CA LEU A 132 19.28 10.31 -28.75
C LEU A 132 19.46 10.68 -30.23
N GLU A 133 20.57 10.33 -30.87
CA GLU A 133 20.96 10.83 -32.20
C GLU A 133 20.42 10.00 -33.38
N CYS A 134 19.69 8.91 -33.15
CA CYS A 134 19.16 8.03 -34.22
C CYS A 134 20.24 7.47 -35.16
N LYS A 135 21.51 7.38 -34.73
CA LYS A 135 22.62 6.88 -35.56
C LYS A 135 22.66 5.35 -35.66
N THR A 136 21.99 4.65 -34.74
CA THR A 136 21.81 3.19 -34.72
C THR A 136 20.33 2.86 -34.54
N GLU A 137 19.81 1.84 -35.25
CA GLU A 137 18.44 1.32 -35.11
C GLU A 137 18.27 0.51 -33.82
N ALA A 138 18.80 1.01 -32.69
CA ALA A 138 18.76 0.30 -31.43
C ALA A 138 17.34 0.29 -30.84
N CYS A 139 16.87 -0.90 -30.43
CA CYS A 139 15.54 -1.12 -29.87
C CYS A 139 15.65 -1.69 -28.46
N VAL A 140 14.88 -1.13 -27.50
CA VAL A 140 14.82 -1.62 -26.12
C VAL A 140 13.53 -2.40 -25.94
N THR A 141 13.64 -3.72 -26.05
CA THR A 141 12.51 -4.66 -26.00
C THR A 141 12.45 -5.38 -24.64
N LEU A 142 11.28 -5.89 -24.28
CA LEU A 142 11.17 -6.83 -23.16
C LEU A 142 11.42 -8.25 -23.67
N SER A 143 12.27 -9.00 -22.98
CA SER A 143 12.42 -10.45 -23.14
C SER A 143 11.12 -11.16 -22.72
N GLU A 144 10.98 -12.44 -23.07
CA GLU A 144 9.84 -13.27 -22.63
C GLU A 144 9.78 -13.42 -21.10
N GLU A 145 10.92 -13.20 -20.41
CA GLU A 145 11.06 -13.18 -18.95
C GLU A 145 10.78 -11.80 -18.33
N GLY A 146 10.49 -10.78 -19.14
CA GLY A 146 10.16 -9.42 -18.69
C GLY A 146 11.37 -8.54 -18.34
N MET A 147 12.59 -8.92 -18.73
CA MET A 147 13.80 -8.10 -18.60
C MET A 147 14.03 -7.25 -19.86
N LEU A 148 14.65 -6.08 -19.74
CA LEU A 148 14.95 -5.27 -20.93
C LEU A 148 16.21 -5.77 -21.64
N GLU A 149 16.07 -6.04 -22.94
CA GLU A 149 17.17 -6.28 -23.86
C GLU A 149 17.35 -5.04 -24.74
N VAL A 150 18.54 -4.43 -24.66
CA VAL A 150 18.97 -3.41 -25.61
C VAL A 150 19.61 -4.14 -26.78
N ARG A 151 18.94 -4.14 -27.94
CA ARG A 151 19.47 -4.75 -29.17
C ARG A 151 19.95 -3.64 -30.10
N SER A 152 21.11 -3.83 -30.71
CA SER A 152 21.69 -2.93 -31.72
C SER A 152 21.12 -3.15 -33.12
N GLU A 153 20.37 -4.24 -33.34
CA GLU A 153 19.74 -4.61 -34.61
C GLU A 153 18.21 -4.51 -34.54
N PRO A 154 17.53 -4.17 -35.66
CA PRO A 154 16.07 -4.10 -35.71
C PRO A 154 15.44 -5.47 -35.37
N PRO A 155 14.27 -5.49 -34.70
CA PRO A 155 13.63 -6.75 -34.34
C PRO A 155 13.30 -7.56 -35.61
N PRO A 156 13.44 -8.90 -35.59
CA PRO A 156 13.05 -9.74 -36.72
C PRO A 156 11.60 -9.46 -37.10
N GLN A 157 11.31 -9.43 -38.41
CA GLN A 157 10.00 -9.08 -38.97
C GLN A 157 8.92 -10.00 -38.39
N GLY A 158 8.16 -9.49 -37.40
CA GLY A 158 7.14 -10.28 -36.69
C GLY A 158 6.87 -9.84 -35.26
N ARG A 159 7.86 -9.25 -34.54
CA ARG A 159 7.60 -8.63 -33.22
C ARG A 159 6.97 -7.25 -33.40
N ARG A 160 5.63 -7.21 -33.34
CA ARG A 160 4.83 -5.98 -33.42
C ARG A 160 5.24 -5.01 -32.31
N ASP A 161 5.48 -3.75 -32.68
CA ASP A 161 5.55 -2.63 -31.75
C ASP A 161 4.35 -2.69 -30.80
N PRO A 162 4.57 -2.72 -29.46
CA PRO A 162 3.48 -2.81 -28.51
C PRO A 162 2.54 -1.61 -28.60
N TYR A 163 2.99 -0.45 -29.08
CA TYR A 163 2.17 0.76 -29.14
C TYR A 163 1.79 1.14 -30.56
N THR A 164 0.55 1.61 -30.74
CA THR A 164 0.12 2.22 -32.00
C THR A 164 0.33 3.72 -31.93
N ALA A 165 1.19 4.26 -32.79
CA ALA A 165 1.46 5.69 -32.89
C ALA A 165 1.56 6.09 -34.37
N PHE A 166 0.63 6.91 -34.84
CA PHE A 166 0.63 7.47 -36.20
C PHE A 166 1.32 8.84 -36.24
N PRO A 167 1.99 9.20 -37.36
CA PRO A 167 2.54 10.55 -37.56
C PRO A 167 1.45 11.63 -37.59
N GLU A 168 1.82 12.85 -37.21
CA GLU A 168 0.90 14.00 -37.12
C GLU A 168 0.06 14.27 -38.40
N PRO A 169 0.63 14.19 -39.64
CA PRO A 169 -0.17 14.37 -40.86
C PRO A 169 -1.29 13.33 -41.02
N GLN A 170 -1.02 12.08 -40.62
CA GLN A 170 -1.99 10.98 -40.69
C GLN A 170 -3.09 11.15 -39.62
N LEU A 171 -2.73 11.63 -38.42
CA LEU A 171 -3.69 11.97 -37.38
C LEU A 171 -4.66 13.06 -37.83
N ALA A 172 -4.14 14.12 -38.47
CA ALA A 172 -4.97 15.19 -39.02
C ALA A 172 -5.95 14.67 -40.09
N GLN A 173 -5.49 13.76 -40.96
CA GLN A 173 -6.35 13.13 -41.96
C GLN A 173 -7.47 12.29 -41.32
N TYR A 174 -7.17 11.49 -40.29
CA TYR A 174 -8.17 10.68 -39.61
C TYR A 174 -9.23 11.51 -38.88
N LEU A 175 -8.83 12.61 -38.25
CA LEU A 175 -9.78 13.54 -37.61
C LEU A 175 -10.74 14.18 -38.61
N LEU A 176 -10.30 14.45 -39.84
CA LEU A 176 -11.13 15.01 -40.90
C LEU A 176 -12.04 13.97 -41.56
N MET A 177 -11.48 12.79 -41.88
CA MET A 177 -12.18 11.76 -42.68
C MET A 177 -13.09 10.87 -41.84
N GLN A 178 -12.78 10.66 -40.55
CA GLN A 178 -13.50 9.73 -39.68
C GLN A 178 -13.73 10.31 -38.26
N PRO A 179 -14.43 11.46 -38.13
CA PRO A 179 -14.60 12.17 -36.85
C PRO A 179 -15.43 11.43 -35.79
N ASN A 180 -16.18 10.39 -36.20
CA ASN A 180 -16.92 9.52 -35.28
C ASN A 180 -16.06 8.40 -34.70
N VAL A 181 -14.95 8.05 -35.36
CA VAL A 181 -14.03 6.99 -34.92
C VAL A 181 -12.82 7.60 -34.21
N TYR A 182 -12.31 8.73 -34.71
CA TYR A 182 -11.15 9.41 -34.13
C TYR A 182 -11.56 10.74 -33.52
N LYS A 183 -11.24 10.92 -32.24
CA LYS A 183 -11.56 12.14 -31.48
C LYS A 183 -10.28 12.80 -31.00
N ARG A 184 -10.20 14.11 -31.17
CA ARG A 184 -9.17 14.95 -30.53
C ARG A 184 -9.55 15.11 -29.06
N CYS A 185 -8.66 14.72 -28.16
CA CYS A 185 -8.95 14.66 -26.73
C CYS A 185 -7.82 15.21 -25.86
N LEU A 186 -8.13 15.59 -24.63
CA LEU A 186 -7.17 15.81 -23.56
C LEU A 186 -7.04 14.52 -22.72
N LEU A 187 -5.84 13.97 -22.61
CA LEU A 187 -5.61 12.71 -21.89
C LEU A 187 -5.45 12.94 -20.38
N HIS A 188 -6.08 12.08 -19.58
CA HIS A 188 -5.85 11.96 -18.15
C HIS A 188 -5.62 10.50 -17.76
N LYS A 189 -4.55 10.23 -17.01
CA LYS A 189 -4.23 8.90 -16.52
C LYS A 189 -4.38 8.85 -15.01
N ASP A 190 -5.26 7.97 -14.53
CA ASP A 190 -5.37 7.64 -13.11
C ASP A 190 -4.27 6.64 -12.70
N HIS A 191 -3.82 5.83 -13.65
CA HIS A 191 -2.78 4.83 -13.48
C HIS A 191 -1.98 4.65 -14.78
N PHE A 192 -0.81 4.01 -14.73
CA PHE A 192 0.05 3.90 -15.91
C PHE A 192 -0.59 3.11 -17.06
N ASP A 193 -1.57 2.26 -16.75
CA ASP A 193 -2.31 1.39 -17.67
C ASP A 193 -3.80 1.72 -17.81
N ARG A 194 -4.31 2.76 -17.15
CA ARG A 194 -5.71 3.18 -17.31
C ARG A 194 -5.92 4.66 -17.04
N GLY A 195 -6.96 5.20 -17.67
CA GLY A 195 -7.39 6.57 -17.49
C GLY A 195 -8.59 6.90 -18.37
N TYR A 196 -8.76 8.17 -18.70
CA TYR A 196 -9.80 8.64 -19.59
C TYR A 196 -9.30 9.81 -20.45
N ALA A 197 -9.99 10.04 -21.55
CA ALA A 197 -9.77 11.14 -22.47
C ALA A 197 -11.04 11.99 -22.59
N LEU A 198 -10.90 13.30 -22.44
CA LEU A 198 -11.99 14.26 -22.59
C LEU A 198 -11.99 14.80 -24.02
N THR A 199 -13.10 14.68 -24.75
CA THR A 199 -13.15 15.15 -26.13
C THR A 199 -13.08 16.68 -26.20
N LEU A 200 -12.17 17.19 -27.03
CA LEU A 200 -11.99 18.62 -27.25
C LEU A 200 -12.93 19.15 -28.33
N THR A 201 -13.64 18.29 -29.05
CA THR A 201 -14.54 18.67 -30.15
C THR A 201 -16.01 18.69 -29.77
N ASP A 202 -16.41 17.91 -28.76
CA ASP A 202 -17.82 17.76 -28.39
C ASP A 202 -18.22 18.80 -27.32
N CYS A 203 -19.51 19.08 -27.20
CA CYS A 203 -20.08 19.98 -26.20
C CYS A 203 -21.39 19.37 -25.68
N PRO A 204 -21.46 18.91 -24.42
CA PRO A 204 -20.37 18.87 -23.43
C PRO A 204 -19.23 17.93 -23.85
N PRO A 205 -18.01 18.09 -23.30
CA PRO A 205 -16.90 17.17 -23.53
C PRO A 205 -17.29 15.73 -23.15
N GLY A 206 -17.22 14.81 -24.10
CA GLY A 206 -17.45 13.38 -23.87
C GLY A 206 -16.27 12.74 -23.15
N ARG A 207 -16.53 11.79 -22.25
CA ARG A 207 -15.50 11.00 -21.55
C ARG A 207 -15.33 9.64 -22.23
N ILE A 208 -14.10 9.34 -22.67
CA ILE A 208 -13.73 8.05 -23.28
C ILE A 208 -12.77 7.34 -22.33
N HIS A 209 -13.11 6.14 -21.88
CA HIS A 209 -12.26 5.36 -20.99
C HIS A 209 -11.14 4.68 -21.77
N ILE A 210 -9.93 4.69 -21.22
CA ILE A 210 -8.76 4.06 -21.84
C ILE A 210 -8.22 3.06 -20.84
N ASN A 211 -8.39 1.78 -21.15
CA ASN A 211 -7.98 0.67 -20.30
C ASN A 211 -6.94 -0.18 -21.00
N GLY A 212 -5.89 -0.56 -20.28
CA GLY A 212 -4.73 -1.29 -20.80
C GLY A 212 -3.59 -0.35 -21.15
N ARG A 213 -2.38 -0.74 -20.75
CA ARG A 213 -1.14 0.01 -20.99
C ARG A 213 -0.90 0.34 -22.46
N VAL A 214 -1.10 -0.65 -23.33
CA VAL A 214 -0.97 -0.48 -24.79
C VAL A 214 -1.96 0.55 -25.32
N ASN A 215 -3.18 0.58 -24.78
CA ASN A 215 -4.21 1.52 -25.21
C ASN A 215 -3.96 2.95 -24.71
N CYS A 216 -3.23 3.12 -23.60
CA CYS A 216 -2.77 4.43 -23.14
C CYS A 216 -1.72 5.05 -24.08
N GLY A 217 -1.06 4.24 -24.91
CA GLY A 217 -0.10 4.69 -25.91
C GLY A 217 1.14 5.36 -25.32
N LEU A 218 1.86 6.08 -26.18
CA LEU A 218 3.11 6.81 -25.86
C LEU A 218 2.83 8.23 -25.34
N ALA A 219 1.83 8.38 -24.46
CA ALA A 219 1.32 9.68 -24.03
C ALA A 219 1.30 9.82 -22.49
N PHE A 220 1.37 11.07 -22.03
CA PHE A 220 1.30 11.44 -20.62
C PHE A 220 0.01 12.20 -20.31
N SER A 221 -0.38 12.22 -19.04
CA SER A 221 -1.47 13.08 -18.57
C SER A 221 -1.22 14.54 -18.98
N GLY A 222 -2.26 15.21 -19.49
CA GLY A 222 -2.16 16.60 -19.97
C GLY A 222 -1.81 16.74 -21.46
N ASP A 223 -1.36 15.66 -22.12
CA ASP A 223 -1.14 15.70 -23.57
C ASP A 223 -2.47 15.80 -24.33
N GLN A 224 -2.48 16.57 -25.43
CA GLN A 224 -3.56 16.52 -26.41
C GLN A 224 -3.29 15.38 -27.38
N VAL A 225 -4.21 14.42 -27.41
CA VAL A 225 -4.06 13.15 -28.14
C VAL A 225 -5.18 12.93 -29.13
N VAL A 226 -4.96 12.00 -30.07
CA VAL A 226 -6.04 11.41 -30.86
C VAL A 226 -6.39 10.05 -30.28
N VAL A 227 -7.68 9.86 -29.99
CA VAL A 227 -8.21 8.60 -29.48
C VAL A 227 -9.09 7.96 -30.55
N GLN A 228 -8.79 6.71 -30.87
CA GLN A 228 -9.65 5.84 -31.65
C GLN A 228 -10.69 5.22 -30.71
N ILE A 229 -11.98 5.41 -31.00
CA ILE A 229 -13.10 4.79 -30.28
C ILE A 229 -13.16 3.31 -30.66
N LEU A 230 -13.26 2.44 -29.65
CA LEU A 230 -13.42 1.01 -29.85
C LEU A 230 -14.91 0.66 -30.04
N PRO A 231 -15.27 -0.31 -30.90
CA PRO A 231 -16.66 -0.70 -31.13
C PRO A 231 -17.32 -1.26 -29.86
N ASP A 232 -18.64 -1.04 -29.70
CA ASP A 232 -19.53 -1.72 -28.74
C ASP A 232 -19.02 -1.81 -27.28
N THR A 233 -18.68 -0.68 -26.69
CA THR A 233 -18.30 -0.60 -25.26
C THR A 233 -19.15 0.43 -24.52
N ASP A 234 -19.77 0.02 -23.41
CA ASP A 234 -20.44 0.90 -22.46
C ASP A 234 -19.84 0.70 -21.05
N PRO A 235 -19.16 1.70 -20.46
CA PRO A 235 -18.91 3.04 -21.01
C PRO A 235 -17.96 3.02 -22.21
N LYS A 236 -18.06 4.04 -23.08
CA LYS A 236 -17.24 4.19 -24.31
C LYS A 236 -15.76 4.01 -24.01
N ALA A 237 -15.14 3.01 -24.64
CA ALA A 237 -13.71 2.74 -24.55
C ALA A 237 -12.95 3.26 -25.78
N GLY A 238 -11.67 3.58 -25.59
CA GLY A 238 -10.82 4.09 -26.66
C GLY A 238 -9.36 3.72 -26.50
N LYS A 239 -8.60 3.98 -27.57
CA LYS A 239 -7.16 3.75 -27.68
C LYS A 239 -6.47 5.01 -28.16
N VAL A 240 -5.42 5.43 -27.46
CA VAL A 240 -4.55 6.53 -27.91
C VAL A 240 -3.75 6.05 -29.12
N VAL A 241 -3.85 6.78 -30.23
CA VAL A 241 -3.16 6.46 -31.49
C VAL A 241 -2.12 7.49 -31.89
N GLY A 242 -1.96 8.57 -31.12
CA GLY A 242 -0.91 9.57 -31.32
C GLY A 242 -1.09 10.81 -30.45
N VAL A 243 0.00 11.56 -30.27
CA VAL A 243 0.05 12.83 -29.53
C VAL A 243 0.10 13.98 -30.53
N LEU A 244 -0.84 14.92 -30.44
CA LEU A 244 -0.88 16.13 -31.29
C LEU A 244 -0.09 17.27 -30.67
N LYS A 245 -0.28 17.50 -29.37
CA LYS A 245 0.44 18.54 -28.62
C LYS A 245 0.82 17.96 -27.26
N ALA A 246 2.11 17.88 -27.00
CA ALA A 246 2.62 17.53 -25.67
C ALA A 246 2.28 18.65 -24.67
N SER A 247 2.05 18.27 -23.41
CA SER A 247 1.90 19.23 -22.30
C SER A 247 3.14 20.12 -22.19
N GLU A 248 2.94 21.38 -21.80
CA GLU A 248 4.01 22.35 -21.52
C GLU A 248 4.66 22.11 -20.14
N GLU A 249 4.07 21.23 -19.31
CA GLU A 249 4.62 20.83 -18.03
C GLU A 249 5.89 19.98 -18.20
N GLU A 250 6.88 20.25 -17.37
CA GLU A 250 8.12 19.49 -17.38
C GLU A 250 7.90 18.08 -16.83
N ARG A 251 8.32 17.05 -17.58
CA ARG A 251 8.12 15.64 -17.24
C ARG A 251 9.15 15.14 -16.23
N ARG A 252 9.19 15.76 -15.05
CA ARG A 252 10.03 15.34 -13.91
C ARG A 252 9.20 14.56 -12.91
N PHE A 253 9.69 13.40 -12.52
CA PHE A 253 9.02 12.50 -11.61
C PHE A 253 9.96 12.06 -10.49
N LEU A 254 9.38 11.89 -9.31
CA LEU A 254 10.03 11.23 -8.20
C LEU A 254 10.01 9.72 -8.42
N CYS A 255 11.16 9.06 -8.32
CA CYS A 255 11.32 7.64 -8.55
C CYS A 255 12.15 6.96 -7.47
N PHE A 256 11.92 5.67 -7.28
CA PHE A 256 12.86 4.75 -6.64
C PHE A 256 13.49 3.85 -7.71
N MET A 257 14.66 3.32 -7.44
CA MET A 257 15.33 2.38 -8.35
C MET A 257 14.65 1.00 -8.28
N ASP A 258 14.54 0.29 -9.40
CA ASP A 258 14.07 -1.10 -9.40
C ASP A 258 15.09 -1.98 -8.64
N PRO A 259 14.65 -2.83 -7.70
CA PRO A 259 15.56 -3.68 -6.92
C PRO A 259 16.37 -4.67 -7.77
N HIS A 260 15.88 -5.03 -8.96
CA HIS A 260 16.48 -6.06 -9.82
C HIS A 260 17.30 -5.45 -10.97
N ASP A 261 16.93 -4.26 -11.46
CA ASP A 261 17.63 -3.55 -12.54
C ASP A 261 17.86 -2.07 -12.20
N CYS A 262 19.12 -1.70 -11.96
CA CYS A 262 19.51 -0.33 -11.63
C CYS A 262 19.32 0.69 -12.76
N SER A 263 19.06 0.24 -13.99
CA SER A 263 18.74 1.10 -15.14
C SER A 263 17.27 1.47 -15.20
N ILE A 264 16.45 0.94 -14.29
CA ILE A 264 15.01 1.17 -14.24
C ILE A 264 14.66 1.99 -13.01
N MET A 265 13.94 3.07 -13.28
CA MET A 265 13.39 3.95 -12.28
C MET A 265 11.88 3.75 -12.24
N ILE A 266 11.33 3.45 -11.07
CA ILE A 266 9.91 3.28 -10.88
C ILE A 266 9.36 4.56 -10.24
N PRO A 267 8.48 5.30 -10.93
CA PRO A 267 7.84 6.48 -10.36
C PRO A 267 7.06 6.17 -9.09
N VAL A 268 7.08 7.11 -8.13
CA VAL A 268 6.19 7.12 -6.96
C VAL A 268 4.75 7.37 -7.42
N GLU A 269 4.58 8.25 -8.41
CA GLU A 269 3.29 8.51 -9.03
C GLU A 269 2.84 7.32 -9.90
N ARG A 270 1.68 6.74 -9.58
CA ARG A 270 1.17 5.54 -10.25
C ARG A 270 0.65 5.78 -11.67
N SER A 271 0.41 7.02 -12.07
CA SER A 271 -0.06 7.41 -13.42
C SER A 271 1.04 7.24 -14.48
N ILE A 272 2.30 7.14 -14.04
CA ILE A 272 3.49 7.08 -14.88
C ILE A 272 4.06 5.67 -14.90
N THR A 273 4.48 5.21 -16.07
CA THR A 273 5.11 3.89 -16.20
C THR A 273 6.57 3.93 -15.75
N LYS A 274 7.20 2.76 -15.59
CA LYS A 274 8.65 2.70 -15.28
C LYS A 274 9.45 3.45 -16.35
N ILE A 275 10.57 4.04 -15.97
CA ILE A 275 11.41 4.89 -16.82
C ILE A 275 12.77 4.23 -16.95
N PHE A 276 13.26 4.10 -18.19
CA PHE A 276 14.60 3.61 -18.45
C PHE A 276 15.60 4.76 -18.32
N CYS A 277 16.56 4.63 -17.40
CA CYS A 277 17.61 5.59 -17.11
C CYS A 277 18.98 4.89 -17.21
N PRO A 278 19.79 5.15 -18.25
CA PRO A 278 21.05 4.46 -18.42
C PRO A 278 22.04 4.79 -17.29
N VAL A 279 22.61 3.74 -16.71
CA VAL A 279 23.68 3.79 -15.70
C VAL A 279 25.02 3.45 -16.32
N LEU A 280 26.10 4.00 -15.76
CA LEU A 280 27.46 3.68 -16.21
C LEU A 280 27.87 2.32 -15.63
N LYS A 281 28.01 1.32 -16.51
CA LYS A 281 28.43 -0.03 -16.15
C LYS A 281 29.91 0.00 -15.73
N GLY A 282 30.19 -0.44 -14.51
CA GLY A 282 31.52 -0.47 -13.89
C GLY A 282 31.46 -1.12 -12.50
N ASN A 283 32.59 -1.27 -11.80
CA ASN A 283 32.64 -1.77 -10.43
C ASN A 283 33.23 -0.69 -9.49
N PRO A 284 32.40 0.07 -8.73
CA PRO A 284 30.95 -0.02 -8.62
C PRO A 284 30.20 0.63 -9.79
N VAL A 285 28.95 0.20 -10.01
CA VAL A 285 28.01 0.85 -10.96
C VAL A 285 27.81 2.30 -10.53
N ARG A 286 27.79 3.24 -11.48
CA ARG A 286 27.64 4.68 -11.18
C ARG A 286 26.37 5.26 -11.80
N VAL A 287 25.70 6.13 -11.06
CA VAL A 287 24.51 6.86 -11.51
C VAL A 287 24.94 8.27 -11.96
N PRO A 288 24.84 8.59 -13.26
CA PRO A 288 25.14 9.93 -13.76
C PRO A 288 23.99 10.90 -13.45
N ILE A 289 24.31 12.01 -12.81
CA ILE A 289 23.40 13.13 -12.56
C ILE A 289 23.56 14.14 -13.68
N ARG A 290 22.49 14.38 -14.42
CA ARG A 290 22.48 15.13 -15.68
C ARG A 290 21.51 16.30 -15.61
N GLN A 291 21.79 17.32 -16.41
CA GLN A 291 20.89 18.43 -16.68
C GLN A 291 20.57 18.47 -18.18
N TYR A 292 19.30 18.67 -18.52
CA TYR A 292 18.84 18.83 -19.89
C TYR A 292 18.27 20.25 -20.06
N ARG A 293 18.91 21.06 -20.90
CA ARG A 293 18.49 22.43 -21.25
C ARG A 293 18.77 22.70 -22.72
N ASP A 294 17.86 23.40 -23.40
CA ASP A 294 18.02 23.82 -24.81
C ASP A 294 18.40 22.67 -25.77
N ARG A 295 17.86 21.48 -25.52
CA ARG A 295 18.18 20.22 -26.22
C ARG A 295 19.62 19.74 -26.08
N GLN A 296 20.41 20.34 -25.20
CA GLN A 296 21.74 19.90 -24.83
C GLN A 296 21.72 19.21 -23.47
N MET A 297 22.50 18.12 -23.38
CA MET A 297 22.65 17.33 -22.17
C MET A 297 24.03 17.58 -21.55
N ARG A 298 24.07 17.79 -20.25
CA ARG A 298 25.32 17.97 -19.50
C ARG A 298 25.33 17.05 -18.30
N THR A 299 26.36 16.21 -18.18
CA THR A 299 26.62 15.45 -16.95
C THR A 299 27.24 16.38 -15.92
N LEU A 300 26.58 16.53 -14.77
CA LEU A 300 27.05 17.38 -13.66
C LEU A 300 28.01 16.61 -12.75
N LYS A 301 27.66 15.38 -12.40
CA LYS A 301 28.49 14.48 -11.56
C LYS A 301 28.02 13.03 -11.69
N CYS A 302 28.83 12.07 -11.25
CA CYS A 302 28.48 10.66 -11.19
C CYS A 302 28.64 10.14 -9.76
N GLU A 303 27.58 9.54 -9.21
CA GLU A 303 27.56 9.01 -7.85
C GLU A 303 27.71 7.48 -7.87
N PRO A 304 28.61 6.88 -7.05
CA PRO A 304 28.70 5.43 -6.95
C PRO A 304 27.43 4.87 -6.30
N LEU A 305 26.85 3.84 -6.90
CA LEU A 305 25.62 3.23 -6.41
C LEU A 305 25.91 2.37 -5.19
N THR A 306 25.53 2.85 -4.00
CA THR A 306 25.63 2.05 -2.77
C THR A 306 24.40 1.13 -2.59
N PRO A 307 24.51 0.04 -1.81
CA PRO A 307 23.36 -0.82 -1.50
C PRO A 307 22.19 -0.07 -0.82
N GLY A 308 22.51 0.85 0.09
CA GLY A 308 21.51 1.71 0.74
C GLY A 308 20.76 2.58 -0.27
N MET A 309 21.48 3.08 -1.29
CA MET A 309 20.87 3.86 -2.36
C MET A 309 19.85 3.08 -3.19
N ARG A 310 20.09 1.78 -3.44
CA ARG A 310 19.16 0.93 -4.20
C ARG A 310 17.83 0.68 -3.48
N ARG A 311 17.83 0.58 -2.15
CA ARG A 311 16.62 0.21 -1.37
C ARG A 311 15.80 1.41 -0.89
N SER A 312 16.47 2.50 -0.54
CA SER A 312 15.87 3.56 0.29
C SER A 312 16.06 4.99 -0.23
N GLN A 313 16.75 5.17 -1.35
CA GLN A 313 16.98 6.51 -1.91
C GLN A 313 15.95 6.86 -2.96
N LEU A 314 15.55 8.13 -2.96
CA LEU A 314 14.68 8.70 -3.97
C LEU A 314 15.51 9.48 -5.00
N PHE A 315 15.08 9.39 -6.25
CA PHE A 315 15.70 9.99 -7.41
C PHE A 315 14.68 10.89 -8.10
N VAL A 316 15.10 12.07 -8.54
CA VAL A 316 14.30 12.93 -9.43
C VAL A 316 14.72 12.62 -10.85
N VAL A 317 13.80 12.08 -11.63
CA VAL A 317 14.03 11.61 -13.00
C VAL A 317 13.26 12.49 -13.97
N GLN A 318 13.94 13.02 -14.98
CA GLN A 318 13.31 13.75 -16.08
C GLN A 318 13.17 12.84 -17.29
N VAL A 319 11.95 12.66 -17.77
CA VAL A 319 11.69 12.00 -19.06
C VAL A 319 12.07 12.96 -20.19
N ILE A 320 12.94 12.50 -21.08
CA ILE A 320 13.43 13.29 -22.21
C ILE A 320 12.77 12.88 -23.53
N ALA A 321 12.41 11.59 -23.69
CA ALA A 321 11.76 11.09 -24.90
C ALA A 321 11.00 9.78 -24.63
N TRP A 322 9.97 9.50 -25.43
CA TRP A 322 9.36 8.17 -25.53
C TRP A 322 9.15 7.83 -27.00
N ARG A 323 10.02 6.96 -27.53
CA ARG A 323 10.10 6.65 -28.96
C ARG A 323 9.34 5.38 -29.30
N LYS A 324 8.98 5.27 -30.58
CA LYS A 324 8.46 4.05 -31.18
C LYS A 324 9.46 2.89 -30.99
N GLY A 325 8.98 1.70 -30.65
CA GLY A 325 9.85 0.54 -30.33
C GLY A 325 10.36 0.48 -28.89
N PHE A 326 10.27 1.55 -28.10
CA PHE A 326 10.69 1.55 -26.69
C PHE A 326 9.53 1.20 -25.76
N TYR A 327 9.69 0.15 -24.96
CA TYR A 327 8.64 -0.26 -24.03
C TYR A 327 8.41 0.76 -22.89
N TYR A 328 9.49 1.40 -22.42
CA TYR A 328 9.51 2.42 -21.38
C TYR A 328 10.07 3.74 -21.93
N PRO A 329 9.62 4.90 -21.41
CA PRO A 329 10.22 6.20 -21.76
C PRO A 329 11.69 6.27 -21.32
N LEU A 330 12.49 7.01 -22.09
CA LEU A 330 13.87 7.33 -21.78
C LEU A 330 13.91 8.53 -20.83
N GLY A 331 14.64 8.39 -19.74
CA GLY A 331 14.83 9.43 -18.75
C GLY A 331 16.27 9.59 -18.28
N ILE A 332 16.51 10.67 -17.55
CA ILE A 332 17.79 10.99 -16.91
C ILE A 332 17.58 11.31 -15.44
N VAL A 333 18.54 10.93 -14.61
CA VAL A 333 18.55 11.32 -13.20
C VAL A 333 19.05 12.77 -13.10
N THR A 334 18.23 13.65 -12.54
CA THR A 334 18.55 15.08 -12.35
C THR A 334 19.00 15.41 -10.94
N ARG A 335 18.50 14.65 -9.94
CA ARG A 335 18.83 14.86 -8.53
C ARG A 335 18.65 13.55 -7.75
N ILE A 336 19.47 13.36 -6.72
CA ILE A 336 19.30 12.30 -5.71
C ILE A 336 18.89 13.00 -4.41
N LEU A 337 17.73 12.63 -3.85
CA LEU A 337 17.19 13.27 -2.64
C LEU A 337 17.73 12.59 -1.41
N ARG A 338 17.99 13.34 -0.33
CA ARG A 338 18.49 12.79 0.94
C ARG A 338 17.46 11.86 1.59
N PRO A 339 17.88 10.87 2.40
CA PRO A 339 16.96 10.07 3.19
C PRO A 339 16.12 10.96 4.12
N ILE A 340 14.82 10.64 4.24
CA ILE A 340 13.88 11.43 5.05
C ILE A 340 14.16 11.19 6.54
N GLN A 341 14.71 12.21 7.20
CA GLN A 341 14.98 12.16 8.63
C GLN A 341 14.02 13.05 9.41
N ARG A 342 13.68 14.22 8.88
CA ARG A 342 12.75 15.20 9.45
C ARG A 342 11.50 15.35 8.57
N LEU A 343 10.46 15.96 9.15
CA LEU A 343 9.21 16.23 8.43
C LEU A 343 9.47 17.11 7.19
N ASP A 344 10.32 18.14 7.30
CA ASP A 344 10.66 19.01 6.17
C ASP A 344 11.27 18.27 4.98
N ASP A 345 12.15 17.27 5.22
CA ASP A 345 12.72 16.45 4.15
C ASP A 345 11.61 15.69 3.40
N GLY A 346 10.63 15.22 4.16
CA GLY A 346 9.49 14.48 3.65
C GLY A 346 8.47 15.36 2.92
N LEU A 347 8.22 16.58 3.43
CA LEU A 347 7.37 17.56 2.76
C LEU A 347 8.01 18.06 1.46
N GLU A 348 9.34 18.20 1.37
CA GLU A 348 10.03 18.48 0.09
C GLU A 348 9.77 17.36 -0.93
N VAL A 349 9.79 16.10 -0.48
CA VAL A 349 9.48 14.94 -1.33
C VAL A 349 8.04 15.00 -1.85
N LEU A 350 7.08 15.37 -1.00
CA LEU A 350 5.68 15.56 -1.41
C LEU A 350 5.50 16.77 -2.34
N ASP A 351 6.23 17.87 -2.12
CA ASP A 351 6.19 19.03 -3.00
C ASP A 351 6.58 18.65 -4.44
N LEU A 352 7.62 17.84 -4.59
CA LEU A 352 8.05 17.31 -5.88
C LEU A 352 7.04 16.34 -6.48
N GLU A 353 6.46 15.45 -5.67
CA GLU A 353 5.48 14.46 -6.13
C GLU A 353 4.23 15.14 -6.70
N PHE A 354 3.73 16.18 -6.03
CA PHE A 354 2.48 16.85 -6.38
C PHE A 354 2.69 18.12 -7.24
N GLY A 355 3.94 18.45 -7.59
CA GLY A 355 4.27 19.64 -8.36
C GLY A 355 3.93 20.94 -7.62
N VAL A 356 4.01 20.94 -6.28
CA VAL A 356 3.74 22.10 -5.43
C VAL A 356 4.98 22.99 -5.45
N THR A 357 4.83 24.17 -6.05
CA THR A 357 5.84 25.23 -5.97
C THR A 357 5.75 25.92 -4.62
N GLY A 358 6.84 25.95 -3.87
CA GLY A 358 6.88 26.48 -2.50
C GLY A 358 6.38 27.93 -2.35
N THR A 359 6.08 28.33 -1.12
CA THR A 359 5.62 29.68 -0.78
C THR A 359 6.58 30.75 -1.30
N GLY A 360 6.04 31.74 -2.01
CA GLY A 360 6.81 32.87 -2.58
C GLY A 360 7.38 32.65 -3.99
N GLN A 361 7.23 31.46 -4.59
CA GLN A 361 7.64 31.20 -5.98
C GLN A 361 6.48 31.44 -6.94
N TYR A 362 6.15 32.71 -7.19
CA TYR A 362 5.15 33.11 -8.20
C TYR A 362 5.87 33.70 -9.42
N PRO A 363 5.30 33.57 -10.63
CA PRO A 363 5.80 34.30 -11.79
C PRO A 363 5.92 35.81 -11.50
N LEU A 364 6.90 36.47 -12.11
CA LEU A 364 7.16 37.91 -11.91
C LEU A 364 5.90 38.76 -12.16
N GLY A 365 5.20 38.53 -13.28
CA GLY A 365 3.97 39.26 -13.60
C GLY A 365 2.87 39.14 -12.53
N ALA A 366 2.64 37.92 -12.02
CA ALA A 366 1.66 37.68 -10.95
C ALA A 366 2.08 38.34 -9.62
N SER A 367 3.38 38.35 -9.32
CA SER A 367 3.94 38.98 -8.10
C SER A 367 3.84 40.51 -8.14
N GLU A 368 4.13 41.11 -9.29
CA GLU A 368 4.02 42.55 -9.53
C GLU A 368 2.57 43.01 -9.48
N GLU A 369 1.66 42.26 -10.13
CA GLU A 369 0.22 42.52 -10.08
C GLU A 369 -0.32 42.45 -8.64
N ALA A 370 0.02 41.40 -7.89
CA ALA A 370 -0.37 41.28 -6.48
C ALA A 370 0.15 42.44 -5.62
N SER A 371 1.40 42.86 -5.83
CA SER A 371 2.02 44.00 -5.12
C SER A 371 1.37 45.34 -5.47
N ARG A 372 0.89 45.50 -6.70
CA ARG A 372 0.09 46.66 -7.14
C ARG A 372 -1.27 46.68 -6.42
N LEU A 373 -2.01 45.57 -6.50
CA LEU A 373 -3.34 45.43 -5.88
C LEU A 373 -3.31 45.58 -4.34
N CYS A 374 -2.19 45.22 -3.70
CA CYS A 374 -2.00 45.43 -2.27
C CYS A 374 -1.86 46.91 -1.88
N ARG A 375 -1.39 47.78 -2.79
CA ARG A 375 -1.19 49.23 -2.55
C ARG A 375 -2.39 50.08 -2.97
N GLU A 376 -3.24 49.56 -3.83
CA GLU A 376 -4.42 50.27 -4.31
C GLU A 376 -5.46 50.44 -3.19
N ALA A 377 -5.90 51.69 -2.99
CA ALA A 377 -6.97 52.02 -2.06
C ALA A 377 -8.30 51.43 -2.54
N GLN A 378 -9.11 50.93 -1.61
CA GLN A 378 -10.43 50.41 -1.95
C GLN A 378 -11.44 51.54 -2.07
N VAL A 379 -11.98 51.72 -3.29
CA VAL A 379 -13.13 52.60 -3.53
C VAL A 379 -14.43 51.86 -3.17
N GLU A 380 -15.23 52.39 -2.26
CA GLU A 380 -16.43 51.75 -1.70
C GLU A 380 -17.71 52.32 -2.33
N VAL A 381 -17.98 52.00 -3.60
CA VAL A 381 -19.20 52.47 -4.27
C VAL A 381 -20.24 51.36 -4.34
N GLY A 382 -21.46 51.64 -3.89
CA GLY A 382 -22.62 50.75 -4.05
C GLY A 382 -22.68 49.53 -3.12
N ARG A 383 -21.93 49.50 -2.02
CA ARG A 383 -21.90 48.39 -1.06
C ARG A 383 -22.68 48.70 0.21
N ARG A 384 -23.31 47.70 0.84
CA ARG A 384 -23.95 47.81 2.16
C ARG A 384 -22.88 48.00 3.23
N ASP A 385 -22.96 49.10 3.97
CA ASP A 385 -22.08 49.33 5.12
C ASP A 385 -22.51 48.48 6.31
N CYS A 386 -21.64 47.56 6.72
CA CYS A 386 -21.85 46.62 7.82
C CYS A 386 -20.78 46.77 8.90
N ARG A 387 -19.95 47.83 8.87
CA ARG A 387 -18.82 48.03 9.80
C ARG A 387 -19.22 48.18 11.26
N ASN A 388 -20.46 48.63 11.50
CA ASN A 388 -21.01 48.82 12.84
C ASN A 388 -21.84 47.60 13.33
N ILE A 389 -21.85 46.50 12.57
CA ILE A 389 -22.54 45.27 12.94
C ILE A 389 -21.53 44.34 13.59
N LEU A 390 -21.82 43.88 14.80
CA LEU A 390 -20.95 42.99 15.55
C LEU A 390 -20.69 41.70 14.76
N THR A 391 -19.44 41.52 14.37
CA THR A 391 -19.01 40.48 13.41
C THR A 391 -17.81 39.73 13.99
N PHE A 392 -17.77 38.41 13.84
CA PHE A 392 -16.67 37.58 14.32
C PHE A 392 -16.30 36.48 13.31
N THR A 393 -15.08 35.96 13.40
CA THR A 393 -14.65 34.76 12.67
C THR A 393 -14.40 33.61 13.66
N VAL A 394 -14.54 32.36 13.20
CA VAL A 394 -14.20 31.18 13.99
C VAL A 394 -13.42 30.19 13.14
N ASP A 395 -12.14 30.03 13.46
CA ASP A 395 -11.18 29.34 12.61
C ASP A 395 -10.23 28.46 13.46
N PRO A 396 -9.39 27.60 12.85
CA PRO A 396 -8.27 26.99 13.57
C PRO A 396 -7.37 28.07 14.20
N ARG A 397 -6.79 27.78 15.38
CA ARG A 397 -5.97 28.74 16.15
C ARG A 397 -4.86 29.43 15.34
N ASP A 398 -4.24 28.72 14.41
CA ASP A 398 -3.12 29.23 13.60
C ASP A 398 -3.56 29.85 12.25
N ALA A 399 -4.87 29.98 12.01
CA ALA A 399 -5.40 30.48 10.74
C ALA A 399 -5.08 31.98 10.54
N LYS A 400 -4.64 32.31 9.32
CA LYS A 400 -4.29 33.69 8.90
C LYS A 400 -5.05 34.16 7.68
N ASP A 401 -5.64 33.24 6.93
CA ASP A 401 -6.37 33.40 5.69
C ASP A 401 -7.87 33.16 5.92
N LEU A 402 -8.46 34.02 6.75
CA LEU A 402 -9.87 33.98 7.15
C LEU A 402 -10.76 34.35 5.96
N ASP A 403 -11.51 33.38 5.44
CA ASP A 403 -12.43 33.52 4.29
C ASP A 403 -13.79 34.07 4.71
N ASP A 404 -14.29 33.65 5.87
CA ASP A 404 -15.65 33.84 6.34
C ASP A 404 -15.75 34.55 7.69
N ALA A 405 -16.84 35.29 7.87
CA ALA A 405 -17.21 35.95 9.12
C ALA A 405 -18.73 35.88 9.31
N ILE A 406 -19.18 35.93 10.56
CA ILE A 406 -20.58 35.82 10.94
C ILE A 406 -20.98 37.04 11.76
N SER A 407 -22.18 37.56 11.51
CA SER A 407 -22.84 38.53 12.38
C SER A 407 -24.24 38.05 12.75
N VAL A 408 -24.73 38.48 13.92
CA VAL A 408 -26.11 38.25 14.33
C VAL A 408 -26.66 39.54 14.91
N GLN A 409 -27.79 40.01 14.38
CA GLN A 409 -28.43 41.24 14.83
C GLN A 409 -29.90 41.00 15.17
N GLU A 410 -30.32 41.48 16.33
CA GLU A 410 -31.72 41.45 16.74
C GLU A 410 -32.59 42.41 15.92
N ARG A 411 -33.80 41.97 15.59
CA ARG A 411 -34.86 42.75 14.94
C ARG A 411 -36.17 42.49 15.67
N ASP A 412 -37.17 43.36 15.55
CA ASP A 412 -38.45 43.15 16.25
C ASP A 412 -39.09 41.80 15.86
N GLY A 413 -39.21 40.88 16.83
CA GLY A 413 -39.69 39.50 16.64
C GLY A 413 -38.75 38.56 15.85
N HIS A 414 -37.61 39.04 15.36
CA HIS A 414 -36.72 38.31 14.46
C HIS A 414 -35.25 38.48 14.85
N TYR A 415 -34.37 37.71 14.25
CA TYR A 415 -32.94 38.02 14.21
C TYR A 415 -32.40 37.82 12.80
N GLU A 416 -31.47 38.68 12.39
CA GLU A 416 -30.81 38.65 11.09
C GLU A 416 -29.42 38.03 11.28
N ILE A 417 -29.16 36.89 10.64
CA ILE A 417 -27.81 36.29 10.56
C ILE A 417 -27.15 36.76 9.26
N GLY A 418 -25.97 37.34 9.37
CA GLY A 418 -25.10 37.66 8.25
C GLY A 418 -23.98 36.63 8.09
N VAL A 419 -23.86 36.01 6.92
CA VAL A 419 -22.68 35.23 6.52
C VAL A 419 -21.90 36.06 5.51
N HIS A 420 -20.67 36.44 5.84
CA HIS A 420 -19.85 37.35 5.07
C HIS A 420 -18.61 36.63 4.53
N ILE A 421 -18.51 36.50 3.21
CA ILE A 421 -17.36 35.88 2.54
C ILE A 421 -16.50 36.96 1.89
N THR A 422 -15.19 36.91 2.08
CA THR A 422 -14.26 37.87 1.46
C THR A 422 -14.45 38.00 -0.05
N ASP A 423 -14.46 39.21 -0.56
CA ASP A 423 -14.70 39.51 -1.97
C ASP A 423 -13.40 39.58 -2.78
N LEU A 424 -13.04 38.47 -3.44
CA LEU A 424 -11.86 38.42 -4.30
C LEU A 424 -12.17 38.80 -5.75
N ALA A 425 -13.39 38.55 -6.23
CA ALA A 425 -13.77 38.88 -7.60
C ALA A 425 -13.66 40.39 -7.90
N SER A 426 -13.90 41.24 -6.89
CA SER A 426 -13.71 42.70 -7.00
C SER A 426 -12.26 43.17 -6.79
N VAL A 427 -11.34 42.27 -6.43
CA VAL A 427 -9.92 42.60 -6.21
C VAL A 427 -9.05 42.05 -7.35
N ILE A 428 -9.34 40.85 -7.85
CA ILE A 428 -8.53 40.16 -8.85
C ILE A 428 -9.23 40.23 -10.22
N PRO A 429 -8.74 41.05 -11.16
CA PRO A 429 -9.35 41.20 -12.47
C PRO A 429 -9.26 39.90 -13.28
N PRO A 430 -10.33 39.50 -14.00
CA PRO A 430 -10.31 38.30 -14.82
C PRO A 430 -9.31 38.45 -15.98
N GLY A 431 -8.54 37.40 -16.25
CA GLY A 431 -7.54 37.39 -17.31
C GLY A 431 -6.22 38.11 -16.99
N GLY A 432 -6.01 38.58 -15.76
CA GLY A 432 -4.71 39.05 -15.28
C GLY A 432 -3.67 37.93 -15.15
N ASP A 433 -2.41 38.29 -14.87
CA ASP A 433 -1.34 37.31 -14.61
C ASP A 433 -1.59 36.57 -13.29
N LEU A 434 -2.06 37.29 -12.27
CA LEU A 434 -2.43 36.73 -10.98
C LEU A 434 -3.62 35.78 -11.10
N ASP A 435 -4.62 36.12 -11.91
CA ASP A 435 -5.80 35.29 -12.17
C ASP A 435 -5.44 33.98 -12.89
N ARG A 436 -4.62 34.06 -13.95
CA ARG A 436 -4.12 32.88 -14.65
C ARG A 436 -3.30 31.96 -13.75
N GLU A 437 -2.47 32.54 -12.88
CA GLU A 437 -1.69 31.77 -11.91
C GLU A 437 -2.58 31.11 -10.85
N ALA A 438 -3.60 31.82 -10.35
CA ALA A 438 -4.58 31.26 -9.43
C ALA A 438 -5.37 30.11 -10.07
N MET A 439 -5.77 30.25 -11.34
CA MET A 439 -6.42 29.19 -12.12
C MET A 439 -5.51 27.97 -12.28
N ARG A 440 -4.22 28.19 -12.60
CA ARG A 440 -3.22 27.13 -12.78
C ARG A 440 -2.97 26.34 -11.50
N ARG A 441 -2.92 27.03 -10.35
CA ARG A 441 -2.78 26.39 -9.03
C ARG A 441 -4.07 25.70 -8.60
N GLY A 442 -5.21 26.34 -8.83
CA GLY A 442 -6.57 25.84 -8.58
C GLY A 442 -6.99 25.82 -7.11
N VAL A 443 -6.12 25.35 -6.22
CA VAL A 443 -6.35 25.24 -4.77
C VAL A 443 -5.08 25.50 -3.96
N THR A 444 -5.23 25.81 -2.67
CA THR A 444 -4.14 25.86 -1.68
C THR A 444 -3.80 24.44 -1.17
N PHE A 445 -2.51 24.12 -1.01
CA PHE A 445 -2.04 22.85 -0.45
C PHE A 445 -1.61 23.03 1.01
N TYR A 446 -2.30 22.34 1.92
CA TYR A 446 -1.99 22.38 3.36
C TYR A 446 -1.03 21.25 3.74
N SER A 447 -0.06 21.55 4.61
CA SER A 447 0.88 20.60 5.19
C SER A 447 0.92 20.72 6.71
N PRO A 448 1.17 19.62 7.45
CA PRO A 448 1.38 19.70 8.89
C PRO A 448 2.63 20.50 9.24
N LYS A 449 2.55 21.32 10.30
CA LYS A 449 3.66 22.08 10.91
C LYS A 449 4.46 22.99 9.96
N ARG A 450 3.97 23.25 8.75
CA ARG A 450 4.60 24.11 7.73
C ARG A 450 3.54 25.00 7.07
N GLU A 451 3.92 26.23 6.73
CA GLU A 451 3.04 27.17 6.04
C GLU A 451 2.47 26.58 4.74
N ALA A 452 1.19 26.83 4.48
CA ALA A 452 0.48 26.28 3.33
C ALA A 452 1.03 26.86 2.01
N ALA A 453 1.08 26.05 0.97
CA ALA A 453 1.39 26.52 -0.38
C ALA A 453 0.14 27.17 -0.99
N HIS A 454 0.01 28.48 -0.76
CA HIS A 454 -1.18 29.25 -1.13
C HIS A 454 -1.41 29.34 -2.65
N MET A 455 -2.69 29.32 -3.03
CA MET A 455 -3.15 29.60 -4.39
C MET A 455 -2.79 31.02 -4.85
N LEU A 456 -2.90 32.00 -3.96
CA LEU A 456 -2.53 33.40 -4.20
C LEU A 456 -1.28 33.77 -3.40
N PRO A 457 -0.52 34.81 -3.79
CA PRO A 457 0.61 35.29 -3.00
C PRO A 457 0.20 35.59 -1.54
N VAL A 458 1.05 35.20 -0.59
CA VAL A 458 0.78 35.30 0.86
C VAL A 458 0.27 36.69 1.31
N PRO A 459 0.79 37.82 0.82
CA PRO A 459 0.26 39.14 1.18
C PRO A 459 -1.21 39.36 0.75
N MET A 460 -1.62 38.77 -0.37
CA MET A 460 -3.02 38.80 -0.82
C MET A 460 -3.91 38.01 0.16
N CYS A 461 -3.49 36.80 0.52
CA CYS A 461 -4.24 35.92 1.40
C CYS A 461 -4.36 36.50 2.82
N THR A 462 -3.22 36.79 3.45
CA THR A 462 -3.15 37.02 4.90
C THR A 462 -3.25 38.49 5.31
N ALA A 463 -3.02 39.44 4.40
CA ALA A 463 -3.07 40.86 4.72
C ALA A 463 -4.22 41.55 3.99
N ARG A 464 -4.25 41.44 2.66
CA ARG A 464 -5.11 42.27 1.81
C ARG A 464 -6.58 41.86 1.80
N CYS A 465 -6.86 40.56 1.77
CA CYS A 465 -8.22 40.03 1.58
C CYS A 465 -8.79 39.33 2.81
N SER A 466 -7.96 38.68 3.66
CA SER A 466 -8.47 38.02 4.87
C SER A 466 -9.27 38.95 5.78
N LEU A 467 -10.37 38.42 6.33
CA LEU A 467 -11.32 39.08 7.23
C LEU A 467 -10.79 39.28 8.66
N LYS A 468 -9.59 39.83 8.76
CA LYS A 468 -8.90 40.10 10.03
C LYS A 468 -9.67 41.07 10.93
N PRO A 469 -9.51 40.95 12.26
CA PRO A 469 -10.17 41.84 13.19
C PRO A 469 -9.69 43.29 13.02
N LEU A 470 -10.61 44.23 13.25
CA LEU A 470 -10.42 45.68 13.22
C LEU A 470 -9.92 46.22 11.87
N CYS A 471 -10.16 45.47 10.80
CA CYS A 471 -9.74 45.80 9.45
C CYS A 471 -10.96 45.85 8.53
N GLU A 472 -11.14 46.97 7.81
CA GLU A 472 -12.21 47.09 6.81
C GLU A 472 -11.96 46.17 5.62
N ARG A 473 -12.94 45.32 5.30
CA ARG A 473 -12.86 44.33 4.22
C ARG A 473 -14.13 44.29 3.41
N ARG A 474 -13.96 44.17 2.10
CA ARG A 474 -15.05 43.91 1.16
C ARG A 474 -15.50 42.47 1.30
N ALA A 475 -16.80 42.27 1.38
CA ALA A 475 -17.40 40.95 1.42
C ALA A 475 -18.57 40.83 0.43
N LEU A 476 -18.89 39.59 0.09
CA LEU A 476 -20.17 39.17 -0.44
C LEU A 476 -20.93 38.54 0.71
N SER A 477 -22.09 39.08 1.02
CA SER A 477 -22.83 38.72 2.23
C SER A 477 -24.20 38.17 1.91
N LEU A 478 -24.54 37.07 2.57
CA LEU A 478 -25.89 36.57 2.69
C LEU A 478 -26.45 37.05 4.03
N PHE A 479 -27.58 37.74 4.00
CA PHE A 479 -28.35 38.04 5.20
C PHE A 479 -29.60 37.18 5.22
N VAL A 480 -29.86 36.54 6.35
CA VAL A 480 -30.98 35.64 6.55
C VAL A 480 -31.80 36.13 7.74
N LEU A 481 -33.08 36.38 7.53
CA LEU A 481 -34.01 36.78 8.57
C LEU A 481 -34.69 35.53 9.15
N VAL A 482 -34.59 35.35 10.47
CA VAL A 482 -35.11 34.21 11.21
C VAL A 482 -36.13 34.69 12.25
N GLU A 483 -37.28 34.01 12.32
CA GLU A 483 -38.31 34.29 13.31
C GLU A 483 -37.95 33.67 14.67
N LYS A 484 -38.03 34.44 15.75
CA LYS A 484 -37.61 33.97 17.09
C LYS A 484 -38.52 32.90 17.70
N GLU A 485 -39.78 32.87 17.32
CA GLU A 485 -40.77 31.98 17.91
C GLU A 485 -40.70 30.57 17.33
N THR A 486 -40.39 30.47 16.04
CA THR A 486 -40.42 29.22 15.27
C THR A 486 -39.03 28.73 14.86
N ASP A 487 -38.01 29.59 15.01
CA ASP A 487 -36.66 29.43 14.43
C ASP A 487 -36.69 29.20 12.91
N TRP A 488 -37.79 29.60 12.25
CA TRP A 488 -37.97 29.43 10.83
C TRP A 488 -37.34 30.56 10.03
N MET A 489 -36.75 30.21 8.90
CA MET A 489 -36.17 31.16 7.99
C MET A 489 -37.26 31.86 7.17
N VAL A 490 -37.38 33.18 7.31
CA VAL A 490 -38.42 33.99 6.65
C VAL A 490 -37.98 34.42 5.25
N SER A 491 -36.75 34.93 5.12
CA SER A 491 -36.20 35.38 3.85
C SER A 491 -34.68 35.47 3.89
N GLY A 492 -34.05 35.57 2.73
CA GLY A 492 -32.63 35.87 2.63
C GLY A 492 -32.26 36.62 1.36
N HIS A 493 -31.21 37.45 1.43
CA HIS A 493 -30.74 38.24 0.29
C HIS A 493 -29.20 38.33 0.23
N LEU A 494 -28.68 38.19 -0.98
CA LEU A 494 -27.24 38.34 -1.29
C LEU A 494 -26.94 39.79 -1.67
N CYS A 495 -25.86 40.36 -1.15
CA CYS A 495 -25.42 41.70 -1.52
C CYS A 495 -23.90 41.87 -1.39
N GLN A 496 -23.36 42.90 -2.05
CA GLN A 496 -21.98 43.36 -1.81
C GLN A 496 -21.95 44.24 -0.56
N SER A 497 -21.01 43.98 0.35
CA SER A 497 -20.91 44.69 1.63
C SER A 497 -19.47 45.09 1.96
N VAL A 498 -19.34 45.91 3.00
CA VAL A 498 -18.08 46.21 3.70
C VAL A 498 -18.27 45.90 5.18
N ILE A 499 -17.39 45.07 5.73
CA ILE A 499 -17.40 44.66 7.14
C ILE A 499 -16.10 45.09 7.84
N SER A 500 -16.13 45.12 9.17
CA SER A 500 -14.95 45.16 10.01
C SER A 500 -15.15 44.12 11.11
N SER A 501 -14.45 42.99 11.04
CA SER A 501 -14.58 41.94 12.07
C SER A 501 -14.15 42.49 13.42
N ASP A 502 -14.91 42.27 14.48
CA ASP A 502 -14.60 42.73 15.84
C ASP A 502 -13.69 41.73 16.56
N ARG A 503 -13.83 40.43 16.27
CA ARG A 503 -13.10 39.36 16.98
C ARG A 503 -12.77 38.20 16.05
N GLN A 504 -11.56 37.67 16.20
CA GLN A 504 -11.16 36.37 15.65
C GLN A 504 -11.16 35.37 16.81
N LEU A 505 -11.98 34.32 16.72
CA LEU A 505 -12.06 33.24 17.71
C LEU A 505 -11.40 31.97 17.16
N SER A 506 -10.77 31.20 18.04
CA SER A 506 -10.43 29.81 17.71
C SER A 506 -11.64 28.88 17.92
N TYR A 507 -11.65 27.72 17.27
CA TYR A 507 -12.68 26.70 17.56
C TYR A 507 -12.71 26.29 19.04
N GLU A 508 -11.56 26.19 19.69
CA GLU A 508 -11.48 25.86 21.12
C GLU A 508 -12.10 26.96 22.00
N GLU A 509 -11.83 28.24 21.68
CA GLU A 509 -12.43 29.37 22.37
C GLU A 509 -13.96 29.42 22.18
N ALA A 510 -14.42 29.24 20.94
CA ALA A 510 -15.85 29.20 20.63
C ALA A 510 -16.56 28.03 21.32
N ASN A 511 -15.96 26.83 21.32
CA ASN A 511 -16.51 25.68 22.04
C ASN A 511 -16.55 25.91 23.56
N ALA A 512 -15.53 26.55 24.13
CA ALA A 512 -15.53 26.89 25.55
C ALA A 512 -16.67 27.88 25.90
N ILE A 513 -16.93 28.88 25.04
CA ILE A 513 -18.06 29.81 25.19
C ILE A 513 -19.40 29.06 25.09
N LEU A 514 -19.53 28.14 24.13
CA LEU A 514 -20.77 27.35 23.94
C LEU A 514 -21.01 26.29 25.03
N ALA A 515 -19.98 25.91 25.80
CA ALA A 515 -20.10 24.97 26.90
C ALA A 515 -20.59 25.63 28.20
N ASP A 516 -20.31 26.92 28.40
CA ASP A 516 -20.76 27.69 29.55
C ASP A 516 -22.24 28.09 29.35
N GLN A 517 -23.16 27.15 29.59
CA GLN A 517 -24.62 27.28 29.36
C GLN A 517 -25.33 28.35 30.21
N GLY A 518 -24.61 29.33 30.76
CA GLY A 518 -25.07 30.27 31.78
C GLY A 518 -25.49 31.67 31.31
N SER A 519 -25.43 32.01 30.01
CA SER A 519 -25.74 33.37 29.58
C SER A 519 -26.50 33.41 28.25
N HIS A 520 -27.82 33.54 28.33
CA HIS A 520 -28.57 34.28 27.32
C HIS A 520 -28.14 35.76 27.41
N SER A 521 -26.90 36.07 27.04
CA SER A 521 -26.43 37.44 26.93
C SER A 521 -27.11 38.07 25.72
N ALA A 522 -27.53 39.32 25.88
CA ALA A 522 -28.13 40.12 24.83
C ALA A 522 -27.32 40.03 23.51
N PHE A 523 -28.02 40.16 22.37
CA PHE A 523 -27.46 40.19 21.00
C PHE A 523 -26.41 41.30 20.75
N GLY A 524 -26.04 42.07 21.78
CA GLY A 524 -24.95 43.04 21.77
C GLY A 524 -23.58 42.50 22.21
N SER A 525 -23.43 41.18 22.42
CA SER A 525 -22.18 40.52 22.79
C SER A 525 -21.82 39.41 21.82
N VAL A 526 -20.53 39.12 21.64
CA VAL A 526 -20.06 38.07 20.73
C VAL A 526 -20.56 36.70 21.21
N GLU A 527 -20.59 36.50 22.53
CA GLU A 527 -21.07 35.30 23.19
C GLU A 527 -22.57 35.06 22.90
N GLY A 528 -23.39 36.12 22.96
CA GLY A 528 -24.81 36.06 22.59
C GLY A 528 -25.03 35.74 21.11
N CYS A 529 -24.25 36.38 20.22
CA CYS A 529 -24.31 36.09 18.78
C CYS A 529 -23.87 34.65 18.47
N LEU A 530 -22.84 34.14 19.15
CA LEU A 530 -22.36 32.77 19.00
C LEU A 530 -23.44 31.75 19.41
N ALA A 531 -24.09 31.97 20.55
CA ALA A 531 -25.17 31.11 21.03
C ALA A 531 -26.38 31.10 20.09
N ALA A 532 -26.80 32.27 19.60
CA ALA A 532 -27.89 32.38 18.63
C ALA A 532 -27.55 31.71 17.29
N CYS A 533 -26.32 31.88 16.81
CA CYS A 533 -25.86 31.22 15.58
C CYS A 533 -25.79 29.70 15.75
N TRP A 534 -25.30 29.20 16.88
CA TRP A 534 -25.28 27.78 17.21
C TRP A 534 -26.70 27.19 17.27
N HIS A 535 -27.62 27.84 17.98
CA HIS A 535 -29.03 27.42 18.05
C HIS A 535 -29.65 27.30 16.66
N PHE A 536 -29.54 28.36 15.85
CA PHE A 536 -30.04 28.34 14.48
C PHE A 536 -29.39 27.25 13.62
N SER A 537 -28.07 27.04 13.75
CA SER A 537 -27.36 26.00 13.00
C SER A 537 -27.90 24.60 13.30
N GLN A 538 -28.26 24.32 14.56
CA GLN A 538 -28.86 23.04 14.94
C GLN A 538 -30.24 22.86 14.32
N VAL A 539 -31.09 23.90 14.36
CA VAL A 539 -32.43 23.86 13.77
C VAL A 539 -32.35 23.68 12.24
N HIS A 540 -31.52 24.48 11.58
CA HIS A 540 -31.31 24.39 10.13
C HIS A 540 -30.79 23.01 9.71
N ARG A 541 -29.82 22.47 10.46
CA ARG A 541 -29.27 21.13 10.23
C ARG A 541 -30.33 20.04 10.44
N ALA A 542 -31.12 20.14 11.50
CA ALA A 542 -32.21 19.20 11.80
C ALA A 542 -33.28 19.20 10.71
N HIS A 543 -33.66 20.37 10.19
CA HIS A 543 -34.60 20.47 9.08
C HIS A 543 -34.03 19.83 7.79
N ARG A 544 -32.75 20.07 7.49
CA ARG A 544 -32.09 19.59 6.28
C ARG A 544 -31.82 18.08 6.30
N LEU A 545 -31.30 17.55 7.41
CA LEU A 545 -30.83 16.17 7.54
C LEU A 545 -31.76 15.25 8.32
N GLN A 546 -32.83 15.78 8.94
CA GLN A 546 -33.79 15.02 9.74
C GLN A 546 -33.06 14.18 10.81
N GLU A 547 -33.40 12.89 10.96
CA GLU A 547 -32.79 11.97 11.92
C GLU A 547 -31.26 11.84 11.77
N ALA A 548 -30.70 12.10 10.58
CA ALA A 548 -29.25 12.08 10.35
C ALA A 548 -28.52 13.36 10.83
N ALA A 549 -29.24 14.38 11.30
CA ALA A 549 -28.66 15.67 11.70
C ALA A 549 -27.64 15.58 12.85
N THR A 550 -27.80 14.59 13.72
CA THR A 550 -26.93 14.35 14.88
C THR A 550 -25.62 13.68 14.52
N TYR A 551 -25.57 12.98 13.38
CA TYR A 551 -24.36 12.29 12.96
C TYR A 551 -23.38 13.26 12.28
N LYS A 552 -22.11 13.13 12.67
CA LYS A 552 -20.98 13.70 11.95
C LYS A 552 -19.80 12.74 12.03
N GLN A 553 -19.22 12.43 10.89
CA GLN A 553 -18.05 11.57 10.78
C GLN A 553 -16.88 12.15 11.62
N PRO A 554 -16.12 11.32 12.37
CA PRO A 554 -14.89 11.75 13.03
C PRO A 554 -13.83 12.25 12.03
N ASP A 555 -13.12 13.30 12.43
CA ASP A 555 -11.98 13.92 11.76
C ASP A 555 -10.95 14.24 12.85
N GLU A 556 -9.65 14.04 12.58
CA GLU A 556 -8.58 14.26 13.57
C GLU A 556 -8.55 15.71 14.08
N LYS A 557 -8.97 16.67 13.25
CA LYS A 557 -9.08 18.09 13.59
C LYS A 557 -10.41 18.46 14.24
N CYS A 558 -11.37 17.53 14.23
CA CYS A 558 -12.74 17.73 14.69
C CYS A 558 -13.17 16.59 15.62
N PRO A 559 -12.52 16.48 16.81
CA PRO A 559 -12.75 15.38 17.72
C PRO A 559 -14.22 15.36 18.18
N PRO A 560 -14.88 14.18 18.19
CA PRO A 560 -16.21 14.01 18.75
C PRO A 560 -16.29 14.48 20.22
N GLY A 561 -17.45 14.98 20.63
CA GLY A 561 -17.71 15.49 21.98
C GLY A 561 -17.32 16.96 22.21
N ALA A 562 -16.51 17.58 21.33
CA ALA A 562 -16.06 18.96 21.48
C ALA A 562 -16.01 19.73 20.14
N ARG A 563 -17.05 19.59 19.32
CA ARG A 563 -17.08 20.11 17.92
C ARG A 563 -18.27 21.01 17.55
N LYS A 564 -18.94 21.62 18.54
CA LYS A 564 -20.12 22.49 18.33
C LYS A 564 -19.79 23.65 17.39
N ALA A 565 -18.69 24.36 17.66
CA ALA A 565 -18.25 25.49 16.84
C ALA A 565 -17.94 25.08 15.38
N GLN A 566 -17.29 23.94 15.17
CA GLN A 566 -17.01 23.41 13.84
C GLN A 566 -18.30 23.07 13.09
N MET A 567 -19.28 22.44 13.77
CA MET A 567 -20.60 22.14 13.19
C MET A 567 -21.39 23.42 12.87
N MET A 568 -21.32 24.43 13.72
CA MET A 568 -21.94 25.74 13.51
C MET A 568 -21.42 26.40 12.21
N ILE A 569 -20.10 26.53 12.08
CA ILE A 569 -19.48 27.13 10.91
C ILE A 569 -19.76 26.30 9.66
N GLU A 570 -19.64 24.97 9.74
CA GLU A 570 -19.96 24.08 8.63
C GLU A 570 -21.39 24.31 8.12
N GLU A 571 -22.38 24.39 9.01
CA GLU A 571 -23.77 24.61 8.62
C GLU A 571 -24.00 26.00 8.00
N MET A 572 -23.37 27.05 8.54
CA MET A 572 -23.46 28.40 7.99
C MET A 572 -22.82 28.48 6.59
N MET A 573 -21.71 27.78 6.37
CA MET A 573 -21.07 27.68 5.06
C MET A 573 -21.92 26.86 4.09
N ILE A 574 -22.56 25.78 4.54
CA ILE A 574 -23.50 24.99 3.73
C ILE A 574 -24.67 25.87 3.29
N LEU A 575 -25.27 26.64 4.22
CA LEU A 575 -26.36 27.56 3.94
C LEU A 575 -25.96 28.63 2.90
N TYR A 576 -24.80 29.28 3.08
CA TYR A 576 -24.31 30.25 2.10
C TYR A 576 -24.12 29.62 0.72
N ASN A 577 -23.46 28.46 0.68
CA ASN A 577 -23.16 27.75 -0.55
C ASN A 577 -24.41 27.25 -1.30
N SER A 578 -25.41 26.75 -0.58
CA SER A 578 -26.69 26.34 -1.19
C SER A 578 -27.46 27.56 -1.71
N TRP A 579 -27.52 28.64 -0.94
CA TRP A 579 -28.22 29.86 -1.36
C TRP A 579 -27.60 30.49 -2.61
N VAL A 580 -26.27 30.52 -2.70
CA VAL A 580 -25.57 30.99 -3.90
C VAL A 580 -25.85 30.08 -5.09
N ALA A 581 -25.85 28.75 -4.91
CA ALA A 581 -26.19 27.81 -5.97
C ALA A 581 -27.63 28.04 -6.47
N ASP A 582 -28.60 28.04 -5.57
CA ASP A 582 -30.02 28.25 -5.86
C ASP A 582 -30.23 29.60 -6.58
N PHE A 583 -29.65 30.68 -6.05
CA PHE A 583 -29.75 32.01 -6.64
C PHE A 583 -29.18 32.07 -8.05
N LEU A 584 -28.00 31.51 -8.30
CA LEU A 584 -27.35 31.55 -9.61
C LEU A 584 -28.05 30.66 -10.64
N THR A 585 -28.45 29.45 -10.23
CA THR A 585 -29.15 28.50 -11.12
C THR A 585 -30.57 28.97 -11.48
N GLY A 586 -31.21 29.78 -10.63
CA GLY A 586 -32.52 30.38 -10.91
C GLY A 586 -32.50 31.58 -11.88
N LYS A 587 -31.34 31.94 -12.46
CA LYS A 587 -31.21 33.09 -13.37
C LYS A 587 -30.86 32.62 -14.78
N ASP A 588 -31.69 32.98 -15.76
CA ASP A 588 -31.52 32.58 -17.16
C ASP A 588 -30.12 32.88 -17.73
N SER A 589 -29.52 34.00 -17.32
CA SER A 589 -28.19 34.42 -17.78
C SER A 589 -27.03 33.58 -17.24
N ALA A 590 -27.25 32.77 -16.20
CA ALA A 590 -26.19 32.00 -15.53
C ALA A 590 -26.55 30.51 -15.32
N MET A 591 -27.81 30.10 -15.51
CA MET A 591 -28.33 28.76 -15.24
C MET A 591 -27.49 27.63 -15.88
N ASP A 592 -26.89 27.86 -17.05
CA ASP A 592 -26.08 26.87 -17.77
C ASP A 592 -24.57 26.96 -17.47
N LEU A 593 -24.13 27.90 -16.63
CA LEU A 593 -22.71 28.23 -16.41
C LEU A 593 -22.24 28.00 -14.96
N VAL A 594 -23.14 27.68 -14.04
CA VAL A 594 -22.79 27.53 -12.62
C VAL A 594 -22.01 26.23 -12.41
N PRO A 595 -20.81 26.26 -11.81
CA PRO A 595 -20.18 25.05 -11.34
C PRO A 595 -20.91 24.55 -10.10
N VAL A 596 -21.63 23.45 -10.20
CA VAL A 596 -22.35 22.81 -9.10
C VAL A 596 -21.59 21.58 -8.63
N ARG A 597 -21.66 21.30 -7.33
CA ARG A 597 -21.06 20.12 -6.72
C ARG A 597 -22.18 19.11 -6.42
N CYS A 598 -22.16 18.01 -7.17
CA CYS A 598 -23.20 16.99 -7.11
C CYS A 598 -22.67 15.69 -6.52
N GLN A 599 -23.56 14.93 -5.86
CA GLN A 599 -23.26 13.63 -5.31
C GLN A 599 -24.49 12.72 -5.45
N ALA A 600 -24.37 11.67 -6.26
CA ALA A 600 -25.43 10.71 -6.48
C ALA A 600 -25.67 9.82 -5.23
N PRO A 601 -26.92 9.40 -4.97
CA PRO A 601 -27.23 8.40 -3.96
C PRO A 601 -26.65 7.02 -4.32
N PRO A 602 -26.58 6.07 -3.35
CA PRO A 602 -26.41 4.67 -3.68
C PRO A 602 -27.56 4.18 -4.57
N THR A 603 -27.30 3.21 -5.44
CA THR A 603 -28.37 2.62 -6.26
C THR A 603 -29.36 1.85 -5.38
N LEU A 604 -30.65 1.80 -5.75
CA LEU A 604 -31.69 1.10 -4.99
C LEU A 604 -31.31 -0.36 -4.66
N ARG A 605 -30.70 -1.06 -5.63
CA ARG A 605 -30.18 -2.41 -5.42
C ARG A 605 -29.14 -2.48 -4.29
N LYS A 606 -28.20 -1.53 -4.24
CA LYS A 606 -27.19 -1.47 -3.19
C LYS A 606 -27.80 -1.12 -1.84
N ILE A 607 -28.82 -0.25 -1.81
CA ILE A 607 -29.56 0.06 -0.57
C ILE A 607 -30.22 -1.21 -0.03
N GLN A 608 -30.89 -1.99 -0.89
CA GLN A 608 -31.49 -3.28 -0.51
C GLN A 608 -30.43 -4.28 0.00
N GLU A 609 -29.33 -4.45 -0.73
CA GLU A 609 -28.22 -5.33 -0.31
C GLU A 609 -27.66 -4.93 1.07
N LEU A 610 -27.50 -3.62 1.33
CA LEU A 610 -27.06 -3.11 2.64
C LEU A 610 -28.12 -3.29 3.72
N ARG A 611 -29.39 -3.05 3.41
CA ARG A 611 -30.53 -3.23 4.32
C ARG A 611 -30.62 -4.67 4.79
N ASP A 612 -30.54 -5.63 3.86
CA ASP A 612 -30.59 -7.06 4.18
C ASP A 612 -29.38 -7.48 5.03
N LYS A 613 -28.18 -7.06 4.61
CA LYS A 613 -26.91 -7.39 5.28
C LYS A 613 -26.84 -6.86 6.71
N PHE A 614 -27.30 -5.63 6.94
CA PHE A 614 -27.18 -4.94 8.23
C PHE A 614 -28.50 -4.83 9.00
N SER A 615 -29.53 -5.57 8.60
CA SER A 615 -30.86 -5.58 9.22
C SER A 615 -30.85 -5.67 10.75
N HIS A 616 -29.95 -6.47 11.32
CA HIS A 616 -29.75 -6.62 12.77
C HIS A 616 -29.13 -5.38 13.46
N LEU A 617 -28.37 -4.55 12.74
CA LEU A 617 -27.74 -3.33 13.26
C LEU A 617 -28.58 -2.06 13.02
N LEU A 618 -29.49 -2.05 12.05
CA LEU A 618 -30.28 -0.84 11.73
C LEU A 618 -31.00 -0.26 12.95
N PRO A 619 -31.72 -1.04 13.78
CA PRO A 619 -32.38 -0.49 14.97
C PRO A 619 -31.41 0.15 15.98
N LEU A 620 -30.11 -0.15 15.90
CA LEU A 620 -29.08 0.33 16.82
C LEU A 620 -28.34 1.57 16.30
N SER A 621 -28.74 2.11 15.14
CA SER A 621 -28.17 3.32 14.54
C SER A 621 -29.26 4.21 13.94
N SER A 622 -29.36 5.44 14.44
CA SER A 622 -30.25 6.47 13.88
C SER A 622 -29.83 6.87 12.46
N TYR A 623 -28.51 6.97 12.21
CA TYR A 623 -27.97 7.40 10.92
C TYR A 623 -28.22 6.36 9.81
N LEU A 624 -27.91 5.09 10.06
CA LEU A 624 -28.15 4.01 9.09
C LEU A 624 -29.64 3.79 8.87
N SER A 625 -30.44 3.84 9.95
CA SER A 625 -31.90 3.73 9.84
C SER A 625 -32.48 4.79 8.93
N HIS A 626 -32.08 6.05 9.09
CA HIS A 626 -32.56 7.15 8.25
C HIS A 626 -32.30 6.92 6.75
N HIS A 627 -31.14 6.37 6.40
CA HIS A 627 -30.75 6.18 5.00
C HIS A 627 -31.20 4.85 4.38
N LEU A 628 -31.35 3.79 5.18
CA LEU A 628 -31.60 2.44 4.70
C LEU A 628 -33.03 1.97 4.92
N LEU A 629 -33.77 2.52 5.88
CA LEU A 629 -35.17 2.17 6.13
C LEU A 629 -36.12 3.17 5.45
N GLU A 630 -37.33 2.70 5.15
CA GLU A 630 -38.41 3.58 4.69
C GLU A 630 -39.04 4.27 5.90
N ALA A 631 -39.38 5.55 5.75
CA ALA A 631 -40.03 6.32 6.81
C ALA A 631 -41.38 5.68 7.16
N PRO A 632 -41.69 5.46 8.44
CA PRO A 632 -42.99 4.92 8.83
C PRO A 632 -44.11 5.89 8.44
N GLU A 633 -45.23 5.36 7.92
CA GLU A 633 -46.38 6.17 7.46
C GLU A 633 -47.08 6.96 8.60
N SER A 634 -46.73 6.72 9.87
CA SER A 634 -47.18 7.51 11.02
C SER A 634 -46.25 7.37 12.24
N PRO A 635 -46.08 8.43 13.08
CA PRO A 635 -45.37 8.34 14.35
C PRO A 635 -46.23 7.56 15.37
N GLY A 636 -46.01 6.26 15.45
CA GLY A 636 -46.60 5.38 16.46
C GLY A 636 -45.74 5.26 17.72
N PRO A 637 -46.26 4.65 18.80
CA PRO A 637 -45.45 4.25 19.94
C PRO A 637 -44.29 3.33 19.50
N ALA A 638 -43.20 3.29 20.27
CA ALA A 638 -42.06 2.41 19.98
C ALA A 638 -42.56 0.98 19.67
N PRO A 639 -42.13 0.35 18.57
CA PRO A 639 -42.58 -0.99 18.23
C PRO A 639 -42.30 -1.95 19.40
N GLU A 640 -43.32 -2.71 19.81
CA GLU A 640 -43.21 -3.67 20.92
C GLU A 640 -42.09 -4.70 20.68
N SER A 641 -41.73 -4.96 19.42
CA SER A 641 -40.61 -5.84 19.05
C SER A 641 -39.81 -5.28 17.86
N PRO A 642 -38.64 -4.65 18.08
CA PRO A 642 -37.79 -4.08 17.02
C PRO A 642 -37.03 -5.14 16.19
N GLY A 643 -37.44 -6.40 16.24
CA GLY A 643 -36.74 -7.52 15.57
C GLY A 643 -35.38 -7.89 16.16
N LEU A 644 -35.01 -7.32 17.31
CA LEU A 644 -33.76 -7.62 18.02
C LEU A 644 -33.86 -8.97 18.74
N ALA A 645 -32.85 -9.82 18.56
CA ALA A 645 -32.78 -11.08 19.30
C ALA A 645 -32.47 -10.81 20.79
N PRO A 646 -33.04 -11.58 21.75
CA PRO A 646 -32.80 -11.36 23.18
C PRO A 646 -31.32 -11.43 23.60
N GLU A 647 -30.53 -12.21 22.88
CA GLU A 647 -29.10 -12.42 23.15
C GLU A 647 -28.20 -11.41 22.40
N GLN A 648 -28.76 -10.58 21.52
CA GLN A 648 -27.98 -9.66 20.69
C GLN A 648 -27.31 -8.57 21.54
N ARG A 649 -26.03 -8.30 21.25
CA ARG A 649 -25.19 -7.32 21.94
C ARG A 649 -24.65 -6.28 20.98
N ILE A 650 -24.21 -5.16 21.54
CA ILE A 650 -23.43 -4.12 20.86
C ILE A 650 -22.25 -3.73 21.74
N THR A 651 -21.11 -3.42 21.13
CA THR A 651 -19.91 -2.98 21.84
C THR A 651 -19.61 -1.51 21.63
N VAL A 652 -18.98 -0.91 22.63
CA VAL A 652 -18.42 0.45 22.59
C VAL A 652 -16.99 0.37 23.10
N PHE A 653 -16.08 1.16 22.55
CA PHE A 653 -14.74 1.27 23.13
C PHE A 653 -14.82 1.77 24.57
N THR A 654 -14.15 1.10 25.51
CA THR A 654 -14.18 1.50 26.93
C THR A 654 -13.75 2.95 27.15
N PRO A 655 -12.70 3.49 26.48
CA PRO A 655 -12.35 4.90 26.64
C PRO A 655 -13.45 5.86 26.16
N VAL A 656 -14.19 5.52 25.10
CA VAL A 656 -15.32 6.34 24.62
C VAL A 656 -16.46 6.31 25.63
N TRP A 657 -16.76 5.13 26.21
CA TRP A 657 -17.77 5.02 27.26
C TRP A 657 -17.40 5.89 28.49
N GLN A 658 -16.14 5.86 28.93
CA GLN A 658 -15.67 6.71 30.04
C GLN A 658 -15.86 8.19 29.74
N GLN A 659 -15.58 8.63 28.50
CA GLN A 659 -15.84 10.02 28.11
C GLN A 659 -17.32 10.40 28.12
N ILE A 660 -18.20 9.48 27.70
CA ILE A 660 -19.65 9.69 27.78
C ILE A 660 -20.08 9.89 29.25
N GLU A 661 -19.54 9.07 30.17
CA GLU A 661 -19.79 9.20 31.61
C GLU A 661 -19.28 10.52 32.18
N GLU A 662 -18.08 10.96 31.77
CA GLU A 662 -17.49 12.24 32.19
C GLU A 662 -18.28 13.46 31.68
N CYS A 663 -18.79 13.41 30.45
CA CYS A 663 -19.68 14.43 29.90
C CYS A 663 -20.98 14.49 30.70
N ALA A 664 -21.60 13.34 30.97
CA ALA A 664 -22.81 13.23 31.78
C ALA A 664 -22.61 13.77 33.21
N ALA A 665 -21.50 13.43 33.86
CA ALA A 665 -21.16 13.89 35.21
C ALA A 665 -20.96 15.42 35.29
N ARG A 666 -20.52 16.05 34.19
CA ARG A 666 -20.36 17.50 34.06
C ARG A 666 -21.64 18.22 33.61
N GLY A 667 -22.70 17.48 33.27
CA GLY A 667 -23.94 18.03 32.72
C GLY A 667 -23.86 18.41 31.23
N ASP A 668 -22.79 18.03 30.51
CA ASP A 668 -22.65 18.25 29.07
C ASP A 668 -23.34 17.12 28.28
N TYR A 669 -24.67 17.18 28.24
CA TYR A 669 -25.48 16.17 27.54
C TYR A 669 -25.32 16.22 26.01
N ASP A 670 -24.99 17.38 25.44
CA ASP A 670 -24.73 17.49 24.00
C ASP A 670 -23.46 16.74 23.61
N GLY A 671 -22.38 16.89 24.40
CA GLY A 671 -21.14 16.15 24.19
C GLY A 671 -21.33 14.64 24.34
N ALA A 672 -22.11 14.21 25.35
CA ALA A 672 -22.47 12.79 25.54
C ALA A 672 -23.30 12.26 24.35
N ARG A 673 -24.27 13.04 23.86
CA ARG A 673 -25.10 12.70 22.71
C ARG A 673 -24.27 12.59 21.42
N ASP A 674 -23.33 13.50 21.19
CA ASP A 674 -22.46 13.47 20.01
C ASP A 674 -21.58 12.20 19.98
N LEU A 675 -20.98 11.84 21.12
CA LEU A 675 -20.19 10.60 21.25
C LEU A 675 -21.06 9.36 21.04
N LEU A 676 -22.27 9.35 21.59
CA LEU A 676 -23.18 8.21 21.52
C LEU A 676 -23.76 8.00 20.11
N LEU A 677 -24.05 9.09 19.38
CA LEU A 677 -24.65 9.03 18.03
C LEU A 677 -23.62 9.04 16.88
N THR A 678 -22.34 9.08 17.20
CA THR A 678 -21.27 8.92 16.21
C THR A 678 -20.97 7.44 15.99
N ASP A 679 -21.68 6.83 15.04
CA ASP A 679 -21.59 5.40 14.70
C ASP A 679 -20.16 4.88 14.46
N ASP A 680 -19.24 5.69 13.93
CA ASP A 680 -17.83 5.32 13.72
C ASP A 680 -17.10 4.92 15.02
N LEU A 681 -17.58 5.38 16.18
CA LEU A 681 -17.02 5.08 17.50
C LEU A 681 -17.51 3.74 18.08
N HIS A 682 -18.45 3.06 17.40
CA HIS A 682 -19.00 1.78 17.83
C HIS A 682 -18.54 0.70 16.84
N PRO A 683 -17.75 -0.31 17.24
CA PRO A 683 -17.04 -1.20 16.31
C PRO A 683 -17.92 -1.85 15.22
N GLU A 684 -19.07 -2.39 15.59
CA GLU A 684 -20.00 -3.06 14.65
C GLU A 684 -20.65 -2.06 13.67
N LEU A 685 -21.02 -0.87 14.16
CA LEU A 685 -21.62 0.19 13.34
C LEU A 685 -20.59 0.87 12.44
N CYS A 686 -19.35 1.01 12.89
CA CYS A 686 -18.24 1.57 12.13
C CYS A 686 -18.04 0.84 10.79
N HIS A 687 -18.07 -0.50 10.84
CA HIS A 687 -18.01 -1.32 9.63
C HIS A 687 -19.21 -1.06 8.69
N ALA A 688 -20.43 -1.03 9.23
CA ALA A 688 -21.65 -0.82 8.44
C ALA A 688 -21.71 0.57 7.79
N VAL A 689 -21.44 1.63 8.55
CA VAL A 689 -21.41 3.02 8.07
C VAL A 689 -20.31 3.24 7.04
N ARG A 690 -19.17 2.57 7.19
CA ARG A 690 -18.10 2.62 6.18
C ARG A 690 -18.51 1.93 4.88
N GLU A 691 -19.19 0.79 4.94
CA GLU A 691 -19.67 0.10 3.75
C GLU A 691 -20.79 0.89 3.04
N PHE A 692 -21.69 1.52 3.80
CA PHE A 692 -22.66 2.47 3.28
C PHE A 692 -21.97 3.63 2.53
N ARG A 693 -21.00 4.30 3.17
CA ARG A 693 -20.25 5.41 2.55
C ARG A 693 -19.50 5.01 1.30
N ARG A 694 -18.95 3.79 1.23
CA ARG A 694 -18.28 3.27 0.02
C ARG A 694 -19.24 3.09 -1.16
N ASN A 695 -20.54 2.96 -0.89
CA ASN A 695 -21.58 2.83 -1.91
C ASN A 695 -22.20 4.17 -2.34
N LEU A 696 -21.87 5.27 -1.67
CA LEU A 696 -22.23 6.63 -2.11
C LEU A 696 -21.53 6.97 -3.44
N GLY A 697 -22.20 7.75 -4.28
CA GLY A 697 -21.52 8.40 -5.40
C GLY A 697 -20.39 9.30 -4.90
N ARG A 698 -19.29 9.38 -5.64
CA ARG A 698 -18.24 10.36 -5.36
C ARG A 698 -18.78 11.74 -5.67
N ALA A 699 -18.65 12.68 -4.74
CA ALA A 699 -18.99 14.06 -5.01
C ALA A 699 -18.06 14.62 -6.10
N SER A 700 -18.62 15.34 -7.07
CA SER A 700 -17.87 15.91 -8.18
C SER A 700 -18.41 17.25 -8.58
N THR A 701 -17.51 18.12 -9.03
CA THR A 701 -17.87 19.44 -9.54
C THR A 701 -18.11 19.36 -11.05
N ILE A 702 -19.29 19.78 -11.48
CA ILE A 702 -19.76 19.75 -12.87
C ILE A 702 -20.55 21.04 -13.17
N ARG A 703 -20.78 21.33 -14.43
CA ARG A 703 -21.58 22.48 -14.84
C ARG A 703 -23.08 22.19 -14.70
N SER A 704 -23.85 23.17 -14.25
CA SER A 704 -25.28 23.04 -13.90
C SER A 704 -26.20 22.60 -15.05
N GLY A 705 -25.88 22.93 -16.31
CA GLY A 705 -26.71 22.51 -17.45
C GLY A 705 -26.35 21.15 -18.04
N THR A 706 -25.60 20.32 -17.31
CA THR A 706 -25.35 18.91 -17.68
C THR A 706 -26.40 17.99 -17.07
N ALA A 707 -26.73 16.89 -17.75
CA ALA A 707 -27.75 15.94 -17.27
C ALA A 707 -27.40 15.27 -15.92
N ASP A 708 -26.12 15.29 -15.55
CA ASP A 708 -25.61 14.68 -14.31
C ASP A 708 -25.79 15.57 -13.07
N ALA A 709 -26.22 16.83 -13.25
CA ALA A 709 -26.44 17.80 -12.17
C ALA A 709 -27.70 17.48 -11.34
N THR A 710 -27.64 16.42 -10.55
CA THR A 710 -28.77 15.78 -9.86
C THR A 710 -28.89 16.13 -8.36
N GLY A 711 -28.15 17.14 -7.90
CA GLY A 711 -28.10 17.55 -6.49
C GLY A 711 -27.03 16.83 -5.66
N HIS A 712 -27.05 17.01 -4.34
CA HIS A 712 -26.05 16.49 -3.40
C HIS A 712 -26.68 15.64 -2.29
N TYR A 713 -26.64 14.32 -2.46
CA TYR A 713 -27.33 13.36 -1.58
C TYR A 713 -26.97 13.50 -0.10
N SER A 714 -25.68 13.46 0.28
CA SER A 714 -25.33 13.50 1.72
C SER A 714 -25.63 14.83 2.40
N LEU A 715 -25.84 15.89 1.61
CA LEU A 715 -26.22 17.20 2.14
C LEU A 715 -27.74 17.40 2.10
N GLN A 716 -28.51 16.52 1.45
CA GLN A 716 -29.95 16.68 1.20
C GLN A 716 -30.29 18.03 0.54
N LEU A 717 -29.50 18.42 -0.46
CA LEU A 717 -29.67 19.67 -1.20
C LEU A 717 -29.85 19.40 -2.70
N TRP A 718 -30.78 20.11 -3.32
CA TRP A 718 -31.06 19.99 -4.76
C TRP A 718 -30.04 20.77 -5.62
N ALA A 719 -29.51 21.88 -5.11
CA ALA A 719 -28.37 22.59 -5.69
C ALA A 719 -27.35 22.97 -4.60
N TYR A 720 -26.08 22.85 -4.96
CA TYR A 720 -24.95 23.14 -4.06
C TYR A 720 -23.73 23.52 -4.89
N THR A 721 -22.96 24.52 -4.44
CA THR A 721 -21.69 24.93 -5.07
C THR A 721 -20.67 25.25 -3.98
N TRP A 722 -19.42 25.46 -4.34
CA TRP A 722 -18.43 26.03 -3.42
C TRP A 722 -18.27 27.52 -3.72
N ALA A 723 -18.64 28.35 -2.74
CA ALA A 723 -18.58 29.81 -2.82
C ALA A 723 -17.99 30.47 -1.57
N SER A 724 -17.73 29.69 -0.52
CA SER A 724 -17.39 30.17 0.82
C SER A 724 -15.90 30.27 1.13
N SER A 725 -14.99 29.93 0.21
CA SER A 725 -13.54 29.92 0.48
C SER A 725 -12.66 30.35 -0.71
N PRO A 726 -12.87 31.57 -1.25
CA PRO A 726 -12.16 32.08 -2.41
C PRO A 726 -10.65 32.31 -2.19
N LEU A 727 -10.15 32.46 -0.96
CA LEU A 727 -8.70 32.60 -0.72
C LEU A 727 -7.91 31.33 -1.07
N ARG A 728 -8.59 30.17 -1.06
CA ARG A 728 -7.98 28.84 -1.18
C ARG A 728 -8.57 27.96 -2.27
N ARG A 729 -9.63 28.40 -2.96
CA ARG A 729 -10.25 27.69 -4.09
C ARG A 729 -10.55 28.66 -5.22
N TYR A 730 -10.00 28.40 -6.41
CA TYR A 730 -10.17 29.27 -7.57
C TYR A 730 -11.62 29.30 -8.07
N LEU A 731 -12.33 28.17 -7.97
CA LEU A 731 -13.68 28.05 -8.47
C LEU A 731 -14.66 28.96 -7.70
N ASP A 732 -14.42 29.18 -6.41
CA ASP A 732 -15.18 30.14 -5.61
C ASP A 732 -15.02 31.56 -6.18
N ILE A 733 -13.83 31.98 -6.66
CA ILE A 733 -13.63 33.28 -7.32
C ILE A 733 -14.49 33.37 -8.59
N VAL A 734 -14.59 32.27 -9.35
CA VAL A 734 -15.42 32.20 -10.57
C VAL A 734 -16.91 32.31 -10.21
N VAL A 735 -17.36 31.62 -9.16
CA VAL A 735 -18.72 31.74 -8.64
C VAL A 735 -19.01 33.17 -8.16
N GLN A 736 -18.06 33.83 -7.48
CA GLN A 736 -18.19 35.23 -7.09
C GLN A 736 -18.32 36.17 -8.29
N ARG A 737 -17.59 35.93 -9.39
CA ARG A 737 -17.72 36.71 -10.63
C ARG A 737 -19.11 36.56 -11.26
N LEU A 738 -19.65 35.34 -11.30
CA LEU A 738 -21.03 35.10 -11.76
C LEU A 738 -22.03 35.84 -10.86
N LEU A 739 -21.87 35.73 -9.55
CA LEU A 739 -22.74 36.39 -8.57
C LEU A 739 -22.72 37.91 -8.71
N GLN A 740 -21.53 38.52 -8.77
CA GLN A 740 -21.39 39.97 -8.98
C GLN A 740 -21.95 40.40 -10.32
N GLY A 741 -21.71 39.63 -11.38
CA GLY A 741 -22.23 39.92 -12.70
C GLY A 741 -23.76 39.97 -12.71
N ILE A 742 -24.43 39.08 -12.00
CA ILE A 742 -25.90 39.12 -11.86
C ILE A 742 -26.35 40.29 -10.98
N LEU A 743 -25.68 40.56 -9.87
CA LEU A 743 -26.03 41.67 -8.97
C LEU A 743 -25.87 43.05 -9.62
N VAL A 744 -24.90 43.21 -10.52
CA VAL A 744 -24.60 44.48 -11.21
C VAL A 744 -25.23 44.55 -12.62
N GLY A 745 -25.74 43.43 -13.15
CA GLY A 745 -26.37 43.35 -14.47
C GLY A 745 -25.41 43.17 -15.65
N SER A 746 -24.20 42.64 -15.41
CA SER A 746 -23.18 42.34 -16.43
C SER A 746 -22.54 40.97 -16.17
N VAL A 747 -23.12 39.91 -16.75
CA VAL A 747 -22.56 38.55 -16.62
C VAL A 747 -21.32 38.42 -17.52
N PRO A 748 -20.16 37.95 -16.99
CA PRO A 748 -18.97 37.73 -17.81
C PRO A 748 -19.22 36.70 -18.91
N PRO A 749 -18.73 36.90 -20.15
CA PRO A 749 -18.89 35.93 -21.22
C PRO A 749 -17.92 34.76 -21.02
N VAL A 750 -18.37 33.70 -20.32
CA VAL A 750 -17.65 32.42 -20.24
C VAL A 750 -18.38 31.39 -21.11
N ALA A 751 -17.66 30.71 -21.99
CA ALA A 751 -18.26 29.66 -22.81
C ALA A 751 -18.56 28.41 -21.94
N PRO A 752 -19.71 27.73 -22.12
CA PRO A 752 -20.07 26.53 -21.34
C PRO A 752 -18.99 25.44 -21.36
N LYS A 753 -18.36 25.26 -22.52
CA LYS A 753 -17.27 24.30 -22.71
C LYS A 753 -16.04 24.62 -21.85
N ASP A 754 -15.69 25.89 -21.69
CA ASP A 754 -14.55 26.29 -20.86
C ASP A 754 -14.82 26.04 -19.37
N MET A 755 -16.08 26.24 -18.94
CA MET A 755 -16.53 25.86 -17.61
C MET A 755 -16.44 24.35 -17.35
N ASP A 756 -16.79 23.50 -18.33
CA ASP A 756 -16.65 22.05 -18.21
C ASP A 756 -15.18 21.64 -17.99
N PHE A 757 -14.24 22.21 -18.76
CA PHE A 757 -12.80 21.96 -18.57
C PHE A 757 -12.30 22.48 -17.23
N LEU A 758 -12.76 23.66 -16.80
CA LEU A 758 -12.40 24.24 -15.52
C LEU A 758 -12.86 23.36 -14.36
N CYS A 759 -14.09 22.85 -14.38
CA CYS A 759 -14.61 21.93 -13.37
C CYS A 759 -13.76 20.66 -13.28
N HIS A 760 -13.42 20.05 -14.42
CA HIS A 760 -12.55 18.87 -14.46
C HIS A 760 -11.14 19.15 -13.93
N HIS A 761 -10.54 20.29 -14.31
CA HIS A 761 -9.22 20.69 -13.83
C HIS A 761 -9.22 20.92 -12.32
N PHE A 762 -10.20 21.66 -11.82
CA PHE A 762 -10.37 21.97 -10.42
C PHE A 762 -10.57 20.71 -9.58
N GLU A 763 -11.45 19.80 -10.01
CA GLU A 763 -11.69 18.54 -9.30
C GLU A 763 -10.40 17.71 -9.16
N ARG A 764 -9.55 17.70 -10.18
CA ARG A 764 -8.23 17.05 -10.10
C ARG A 764 -7.32 17.70 -9.06
N LYS A 765 -7.24 19.04 -9.06
CA LYS A 765 -6.42 19.81 -8.10
C LYS A 765 -6.87 19.60 -6.66
N VAL A 766 -8.19 19.56 -6.41
CA VAL A 766 -8.78 19.23 -5.10
C VAL A 766 -8.34 17.85 -4.63
N HIS A 767 -8.41 16.84 -5.50
CA HIS A 767 -7.95 15.49 -5.15
C HIS A 767 -6.45 15.40 -4.88
N GLN A 768 -5.63 16.14 -5.63
CA GLN A 768 -4.19 16.24 -5.38
C GLN A 768 -3.91 16.87 -4.01
N ALA A 769 -4.56 17.99 -3.68
CA ALA A 769 -4.37 18.66 -2.39
C ALA A 769 -4.80 17.76 -1.21
N ALA A 770 -5.95 17.08 -1.30
CA ALA A 770 -6.40 16.15 -0.25
C ALA A 770 -5.50 14.90 -0.12
N SER A 771 -4.83 14.48 -1.20
CA SER A 771 -3.84 13.39 -1.14
C SER A 771 -2.52 13.85 -0.53
N TYR A 772 -2.08 15.05 -0.89
CA TYR A 772 -0.89 15.70 -0.35
C TYR A 772 -1.00 15.88 1.17
N GLU A 773 -2.12 16.41 1.66
CA GLU A 773 -2.36 16.64 3.09
C GLU A 773 -2.35 15.32 3.88
N ARG A 774 -3.11 14.30 3.43
CA ARG A 774 -3.16 12.99 4.09
C ARG A 774 -1.81 12.29 4.12
N LYS A 775 -1.03 12.37 3.03
CA LYS A 775 0.34 11.84 3.01
C LYS A 775 1.27 12.61 3.96
N GLY A 776 1.10 13.92 4.07
CA GLY A 776 1.82 14.74 5.04
C GLY A 776 1.54 14.31 6.49
N LEU A 777 0.26 14.15 6.84
CA LEU A 777 -0.16 13.69 8.17
C LEU A 777 0.31 12.27 8.47
N ALA A 778 0.19 11.33 7.52
CA ALA A 778 0.71 9.97 7.67
C ALA A 778 2.22 9.95 7.90
N MET A 779 2.96 10.83 7.22
CA MET A 779 4.41 10.96 7.35
C MET A 779 4.81 11.60 8.69
N GLU A 780 4.06 12.60 9.16
CA GLU A 780 4.22 13.17 10.50
C GLU A 780 4.04 12.08 11.57
N LEU A 781 2.96 11.31 11.48
CA LEU A 781 2.71 10.18 12.38
C LEU A 781 3.84 9.13 12.29
N ALA A 782 4.26 8.76 11.08
CA ALA A 782 5.37 7.81 10.90
C ALA A 782 6.68 8.29 11.55
N LEU A 783 6.98 9.60 11.47
CA LEU A 783 8.17 10.17 12.09
C LEU A 783 8.03 10.27 13.60
N ALA A 784 6.83 10.56 14.13
CA ALA A 784 6.53 10.55 15.56
C ALA A 784 6.66 9.12 16.17
N LEU A 785 6.29 8.09 15.40
CA LEU A 785 6.42 6.68 15.79
C LEU A 785 7.86 6.14 15.72
N ARG A 786 8.84 6.95 15.30
CA ARG A 786 10.25 6.51 15.24
C ARG A 786 10.81 6.40 16.66
N GLY A 787 11.21 5.18 17.05
CA GLY A 787 11.79 4.92 18.37
C GLY A 787 10.78 4.70 19.49
N ARG A 788 9.50 5.06 19.29
CA ARG A 788 8.42 4.90 20.26
C ARG A 788 7.17 4.42 19.51
N GLY A 789 6.85 3.13 19.64
CA GLY A 789 5.61 2.61 19.08
C GLY A 789 4.39 3.17 19.81
N GLN A 790 3.21 3.03 19.23
CA GLN A 790 1.95 3.47 19.84
C GLN A 790 0.92 2.35 19.73
N GLN A 791 0.30 1.98 20.85
CA GLN A 791 -0.82 1.04 20.84
C GLN A 791 -2.12 1.78 20.52
N LYS A 792 -2.84 1.28 19.53
CA LYS A 792 -4.14 1.80 19.08
C LYS A 792 -5.16 0.68 19.00
N LEU A 793 -6.42 1.02 19.22
CA LEU A 793 -7.56 0.13 18.95
C LEU A 793 -7.97 0.26 17.49
N ALA A 794 -8.06 -0.87 16.80
CA ALA A 794 -8.46 -0.95 15.41
C ALA A 794 -9.75 -1.75 15.26
N VAL A 795 -10.56 -1.40 14.26
CA VAL A 795 -11.76 -2.17 13.86
C VAL A 795 -11.44 -2.97 12.61
N VAL A 796 -11.80 -4.25 12.62
CA VAL A 796 -11.74 -5.12 11.44
C VAL A 796 -12.89 -4.74 10.51
N VAL A 797 -12.57 -4.31 9.28
CA VAL A 797 -13.60 -3.88 8.30
C VAL A 797 -13.75 -4.82 7.11
N SER A 798 -12.79 -5.71 6.91
CA SER A 798 -12.86 -6.69 5.84
C SER A 798 -12.00 -7.88 6.21
N VAL A 799 -12.57 -9.05 6.02
CA VAL A 799 -11.92 -10.34 6.20
C VAL A 799 -12.14 -11.13 4.93
N ASP A 800 -11.08 -11.68 4.36
CA ASP A 800 -11.16 -12.56 3.20
C ASP A 800 -10.43 -13.85 3.54
N ALA A 801 -11.18 -14.96 3.69
CA ALA A 801 -10.59 -16.26 4.00
C ALA A 801 -9.91 -16.90 2.77
N ALA A 802 -10.39 -16.59 1.55
CA ALA A 802 -9.76 -17.03 0.31
C ALA A 802 -8.59 -16.12 -0.10
N GLY A 803 -8.59 -14.89 0.40
CA GLY A 803 -7.55 -13.90 0.20
C GLY A 803 -6.33 -14.08 1.08
N SER A 804 -5.41 -13.10 1.00
CA SER A 804 -4.13 -13.15 1.71
C SER A 804 -4.10 -12.36 3.03
N SER A 805 -5.19 -11.66 3.39
CA SER A 805 -5.19 -10.68 4.50
C SER A 805 -6.57 -10.31 5.02
N PHE A 806 -6.59 -9.61 6.16
CA PHE A 806 -7.71 -8.78 6.61
C PHE A 806 -7.31 -7.29 6.66
N GLN A 807 -8.30 -6.41 6.79
CA GLN A 807 -8.11 -4.95 6.81
C GLN A 807 -8.60 -4.32 8.11
N LEU A 808 -7.83 -3.35 8.57
CA LEU A 808 -8.03 -2.60 9.80
C LEU A 808 -8.28 -1.12 9.51
N VAL A 809 -9.11 -0.47 10.32
CA VAL A 809 -9.27 0.98 10.36
C VAL A 809 -9.14 1.50 11.79
N PHE A 810 -8.75 2.76 11.92
CA PHE A 810 -8.57 3.45 13.18
C PHE A 810 -9.56 4.63 13.20
N PRO A 811 -10.74 4.52 13.85
CA PRO A 811 -11.82 5.49 13.71
C PRO A 811 -11.44 6.93 14.08
N MET A 812 -10.53 7.11 15.04
CA MET A 812 -10.05 8.42 15.50
C MET A 812 -8.84 8.94 14.71
N ASN A 813 -8.35 8.19 13.72
CA ASN A 813 -7.23 8.59 12.86
C ASN A 813 -7.63 8.56 11.38
N GLY A 814 -8.72 9.26 11.06
CA GLY A 814 -9.33 9.27 9.72
C GLY A 814 -8.48 9.92 8.64
N ASP A 815 -7.51 10.77 9.00
CA ASP A 815 -6.70 11.53 8.05
C ASP A 815 -5.28 10.98 7.93
N SER A 816 -4.58 10.81 9.05
CA SER A 816 -3.24 10.23 9.13
C SER A 816 -3.23 8.73 8.76
N LEU A 817 -4.35 8.01 8.98
CA LEU A 817 -4.53 6.60 8.65
C LEU A 817 -5.78 6.36 7.76
N ALA A 818 -6.00 7.26 6.79
CA ALA A 818 -7.22 7.26 5.95
C ALA A 818 -7.49 5.98 5.14
N ALA A 819 -6.44 5.27 4.74
CA ALA A 819 -6.57 4.01 4.00
C ALA A 819 -6.59 2.82 4.97
N PRO A 820 -7.48 1.83 4.78
CA PRO A 820 -7.46 0.62 5.59
C PRO A 820 -6.09 -0.06 5.54
N MET A 821 -5.59 -0.39 6.73
CA MET A 821 -4.29 -1.01 6.89
C MET A 821 -4.44 -2.52 6.72
N LYS A 822 -3.66 -3.09 5.80
CA LYS A 822 -3.73 -4.52 5.45
C LYS A 822 -2.79 -5.33 6.34
N VAL A 823 -3.29 -6.40 6.95
CA VAL A 823 -2.48 -7.37 7.71
C VAL A 823 -2.51 -8.71 6.97
N GLU A 824 -1.38 -9.10 6.39
CA GLU A 824 -1.27 -10.35 5.62
C GLU A 824 -1.16 -11.57 6.55
N TYR A 825 -1.97 -12.60 6.30
CA TYR A 825 -1.98 -13.82 7.11
C TYR A 825 -0.63 -14.53 7.14
N ARG A 826 0.15 -14.44 6.04
CA ARG A 826 1.47 -15.04 5.93
C ARG A 826 2.46 -14.56 7.00
N TYR A 827 2.23 -13.37 7.57
CA TYR A 827 3.10 -12.78 8.58
C TYR A 827 2.61 -13.00 10.01
N LEU A 828 1.45 -13.63 10.18
CA LEU A 828 0.91 -13.95 11.51
C LEU A 828 1.52 -15.22 12.11
N GLN A 829 2.34 -15.96 11.34
CA GLN A 829 2.95 -17.22 11.76
C GLN A 829 1.89 -18.22 12.30
N LEU A 830 0.83 -18.43 11.52
CA LEU A 830 -0.28 -19.33 11.85
C LEU A 830 0.18 -20.79 11.79
N ALA A 831 -0.42 -21.64 12.63
CA ALA A 831 -0.16 -23.08 12.62
C ALA A 831 -0.80 -23.78 11.41
N GLN A 832 -1.84 -23.16 10.83
CA GLN A 832 -2.57 -23.65 9.65
C GLN A 832 -3.05 -22.47 8.81
N GLN A 833 -3.45 -22.73 7.56
CA GLN A 833 -4.07 -21.69 6.73
C GLN A 833 -5.37 -21.19 7.38
N PRO A 834 -5.72 -19.90 7.18
CA PRO A 834 -6.97 -19.35 7.71
C PRO A 834 -8.18 -20.17 7.27
N GLU A 835 -9.07 -20.52 8.21
CA GLU A 835 -10.27 -21.30 7.94
C GLU A 835 -11.48 -20.35 7.77
N GLY A 836 -12.20 -20.46 6.65
CA GLY A 836 -13.40 -19.67 6.44
C GLY A 836 -14.55 -20.11 7.35
N ILE A 837 -15.13 -19.15 8.08
CA ILE A 837 -16.36 -19.35 8.88
C ILE A 837 -17.47 -18.45 8.35
N PRO A 838 -18.75 -18.70 8.66
CA PRO A 838 -19.83 -17.81 8.22
C PRO A 838 -19.58 -16.36 8.63
N GLY A 839 -19.36 -15.49 7.64
CA GLY A 839 -19.12 -14.06 7.85
C GLY A 839 -17.73 -13.68 8.39
N GLY A 840 -16.77 -14.60 8.46
CA GLY A 840 -15.45 -14.30 9.04
C GLY A 840 -14.37 -15.34 8.73
N VAL A 841 -13.28 -15.30 9.50
CA VAL A 841 -12.17 -16.24 9.42
C VAL A 841 -11.75 -16.70 10.80
N ARG A 842 -11.36 -17.96 10.91
CA ARG A 842 -10.74 -18.52 12.10
C ARG A 842 -9.23 -18.62 11.89
N LEU A 843 -8.48 -18.05 12.83
CA LEU A 843 -7.03 -18.04 12.88
C LEU A 843 -6.56 -18.93 14.03
N SER A 844 -5.62 -19.83 13.75
CA SER A 844 -5.12 -20.76 14.76
C SER A 844 -3.60 -20.70 14.88
N TRP A 845 -3.11 -20.59 16.11
CA TRP A 845 -1.70 -20.64 16.46
C TRP A 845 -1.41 -21.81 17.40
N ARG A 846 -0.18 -22.29 17.32
CA ARG A 846 0.36 -23.30 18.23
C ARG A 846 1.73 -22.82 18.70
N ARG A 847 1.83 -22.43 19.98
CA ARG A 847 3.03 -21.76 20.54
C ARG A 847 3.50 -22.41 21.82
N ARG A 848 4.81 -22.41 22.04
CA ARG A 848 5.40 -22.78 23.34
C ARG A 848 5.58 -21.52 24.16
N VAL A 849 4.77 -21.36 25.20
CA VAL A 849 4.72 -20.15 26.04
C VAL A 849 4.87 -20.55 27.50
N TYR A 850 5.85 -19.97 28.19
CA TYR A 850 6.15 -20.25 29.59
C TYR A 850 6.37 -18.95 30.38
N CYS A 851 6.04 -18.96 31.67
CA CYS A 851 6.36 -17.87 32.60
C CYS A 851 7.67 -18.17 33.32
N TYR A 852 8.68 -17.30 33.24
CA TYR A 852 10.03 -17.56 33.73
C TYR A 852 10.11 -18.02 35.20
N HIS A 853 9.29 -17.43 36.08
CA HIS A 853 9.25 -17.80 37.50
C HIS A 853 8.21 -18.89 37.85
N THR A 854 7.16 -19.05 37.03
CA THR A 854 6.01 -19.93 37.29
C THR A 854 5.75 -20.90 36.12
N TYR A 855 6.82 -21.38 35.49
CA TYR A 855 6.76 -22.16 34.23
C TYR A 855 6.04 -23.51 34.36
N ARG A 856 5.78 -23.98 35.58
CA ARG A 856 4.99 -25.18 35.89
C ARG A 856 3.48 -24.93 36.01
N GLU A 857 3.07 -23.66 36.07
CA GLU A 857 1.67 -23.27 36.11
C GLU A 857 1.10 -23.09 34.70
N LYS A 858 -0.24 -23.10 34.56
CA LYS A 858 -0.88 -22.82 33.27
C LYS A 858 -0.50 -21.39 32.84
N PRO A 859 0.03 -21.21 31.60
CA PRO A 859 0.67 -19.95 31.20
C PRO A 859 -0.29 -18.77 31.06
N LEU A 860 -1.59 -19.04 30.87
CA LEU A 860 -2.62 -18.05 30.58
C LEU A 860 -3.92 -18.43 31.30
N GLY A 861 -4.45 -17.52 32.12
CA GLY A 861 -5.84 -17.55 32.58
C GLY A 861 -6.69 -16.64 31.69
N HIS A 862 -8.00 -16.91 31.59
CA HIS A 862 -8.93 -16.01 30.90
C HIS A 862 -8.83 -14.62 31.55
N LYS A 863 -8.32 -13.64 30.80
CA LYS A 863 -8.33 -12.24 31.21
C LYS A 863 -9.54 -11.56 30.60
N ARG A 864 -10.22 -10.72 31.37
CA ARG A 864 -11.30 -9.87 30.84
C ARG A 864 -10.72 -8.86 29.86
N ARG A 865 -11.41 -8.64 28.75
CA ARG A 865 -11.13 -7.49 27.88
C ARG A 865 -11.43 -6.20 28.64
N SER A 866 -10.49 -5.26 28.59
CA SER A 866 -10.63 -3.94 29.22
C SER A 866 -10.81 -2.82 28.19
N ASP A 867 -10.67 -3.16 26.92
CA ASP A 867 -10.68 -2.24 25.78
C ASP A 867 -12.09 -2.00 25.20
N ILE A 868 -13.06 -2.88 25.49
CA ILE A 868 -14.45 -2.75 25.07
C ILE A 868 -15.43 -2.90 26.25
N THR A 869 -16.55 -2.19 26.17
CA THR A 869 -17.70 -2.30 27.06
C THR A 869 -18.90 -2.81 26.25
N THR A 870 -19.63 -3.79 26.78
CA THR A 870 -20.72 -4.46 26.07
C THR A 870 -22.07 -4.09 26.65
N PHE A 871 -23.07 -3.90 25.79
CA PHE A 871 -24.45 -3.60 26.17
C PHE A 871 -25.40 -4.60 25.52
N SER A 872 -26.54 -4.88 26.16
CA SER A 872 -27.64 -5.55 25.48
C SER A 872 -28.19 -4.63 24.37
N ALA A 873 -28.48 -5.21 23.19
CA ALA A 873 -29.02 -4.45 22.07
C ALA A 873 -30.36 -3.76 22.42
N ARG A 874 -31.13 -4.34 23.35
CA ARG A 874 -32.38 -3.76 23.83
C ARG A 874 -32.16 -2.49 24.65
N ALA A 875 -31.23 -2.52 25.63
CA ALA A 875 -30.91 -1.33 26.41
C ALA A 875 -30.36 -0.19 25.53
N TRP A 876 -29.56 -0.54 24.51
CA TRP A 876 -29.09 0.42 23.52
C TRP A 876 -30.23 1.06 22.73
N TYR A 877 -31.13 0.25 22.19
CA TYR A 877 -32.32 0.72 21.48
C TYR A 877 -33.19 1.65 22.33
N ASP A 878 -33.49 1.24 23.57
CA ASP A 878 -34.30 2.04 24.49
C ASP A 878 -33.62 3.37 24.83
N ALA A 879 -32.29 3.40 24.89
CA ALA A 879 -31.53 4.64 25.07
C ALA A 879 -31.59 5.55 23.83
N LEU A 880 -31.47 5.01 22.61
CA LEU A 880 -31.65 5.80 21.38
C LEU A 880 -33.08 6.36 21.27
N TYR A 881 -34.08 5.61 21.71
CA TYR A 881 -35.46 6.08 21.78
C TYR A 881 -35.64 7.20 22.81
N ALA A 882 -35.02 7.11 23.98
CA ALA A 882 -35.03 8.22 24.94
C ALA A 882 -34.37 9.50 24.37
N LEU A 883 -33.30 9.35 23.58
CA LEU A 883 -32.67 10.49 22.90
C LEU A 883 -33.56 11.12 21.82
N SER A 884 -34.36 10.34 21.08
CA SER A 884 -35.30 10.90 20.10
C SER A 884 -36.42 11.69 20.78
N LEU A 885 -36.75 11.36 22.03
CA LEU A 885 -37.64 12.14 22.90
C LEU A 885 -36.94 13.31 23.60
N SER A 886 -35.67 13.59 23.28
CA SER A 886 -34.83 14.62 23.89
C SER A 886 -34.62 14.46 25.41
N ASP A 887 -34.58 13.23 25.92
CA ASP A 887 -34.23 12.91 27.31
C ASP A 887 -32.87 12.17 27.41
N PRO A 888 -31.75 12.91 27.35
CA PRO A 888 -30.42 12.32 27.44
C PRO A 888 -30.11 11.73 28.83
N GLY A 889 -30.74 12.26 29.89
CA GLY A 889 -30.55 11.75 31.25
C GLY A 889 -31.12 10.33 31.41
N GLN A 890 -32.33 10.09 30.90
CA GLN A 890 -32.92 8.76 30.89
C GLN A 890 -32.15 7.78 29.99
N ALA A 891 -31.68 8.24 28.82
CA ALA A 891 -30.87 7.42 27.91
C ALA A 891 -29.62 6.89 28.61
N LEU A 892 -28.85 7.77 29.25
CA LEU A 892 -27.63 7.42 29.96
C LEU A 892 -27.90 6.51 31.16
N CYS A 893 -28.96 6.78 31.94
CA CYS A 893 -29.38 5.92 33.03
C CYS A 893 -29.73 4.49 32.57
N THR A 894 -30.31 4.37 31.38
CA THR A 894 -30.70 3.07 30.78
C THR A 894 -29.46 2.28 30.37
N LEU A 895 -28.50 2.93 29.69
CA LEU A 895 -27.22 2.32 29.31
C LEU A 895 -26.41 1.88 30.54
N HIS A 896 -26.33 2.71 31.58
CA HIS A 896 -25.58 2.41 32.80
C HIS A 896 -26.09 1.13 33.49
N LYS A 897 -27.40 0.90 33.49
CA LYS A 897 -28.01 -0.32 34.07
C LYS A 897 -27.82 -1.55 33.17
N GLY A 898 -27.56 -1.35 31.88
CA GLY A 898 -27.43 -2.39 30.87
C GLY A 898 -25.99 -2.78 30.52
N VAL A 899 -24.99 -2.32 31.29
CA VAL A 899 -23.58 -2.69 31.10
C VAL A 899 -23.38 -4.16 31.45
N GLU A 900 -22.76 -4.89 30.54
CA GLU A 900 -22.41 -6.29 30.69
C GLU A 900 -20.90 -6.50 30.63
N VAL A 901 -20.42 -7.55 31.30
CA VAL A 901 -18.98 -7.86 31.33
C VAL A 901 -18.59 -8.58 30.04
N ALA A 902 -17.65 -8.02 29.27
CA ALA A 902 -17.09 -8.66 28.10
C ALA A 902 -16.14 -9.81 28.46
N GLU A 903 -16.37 -10.99 27.88
CA GLU A 903 -15.45 -12.13 27.94
C GLU A 903 -14.42 -12.09 26.79
N ASP A 904 -13.30 -12.83 26.94
CA ASP A 904 -12.24 -12.85 25.92
C ASP A 904 -12.73 -13.60 24.66
N GLY A 905 -12.43 -13.05 23.48
CA GLY A 905 -12.85 -13.62 22.20
C GLY A 905 -11.93 -14.73 21.67
N ALA A 906 -10.74 -14.88 22.26
CA ALA A 906 -9.79 -15.93 21.88
C ALA A 906 -9.90 -17.15 22.80
N GLU A 907 -10.05 -18.34 22.20
CA GLU A 907 -9.99 -19.59 22.95
C GLU A 907 -8.53 -20.00 23.17
N VAL A 908 -8.16 -20.20 24.43
CA VAL A 908 -6.82 -20.65 24.83
C VAL A 908 -6.93 -22.05 25.41
N GLN A 909 -6.30 -23.03 24.75
CA GLN A 909 -6.29 -24.42 25.19
C GLN A 909 -4.86 -24.94 25.28
N GLN A 910 -4.52 -25.59 26.40
CA GLN A 910 -3.24 -26.28 26.51
C GLN A 910 -3.31 -27.63 25.79
N SER A 911 -2.31 -27.92 24.97
CA SER A 911 -2.19 -29.21 24.28
C SER A 911 -2.07 -30.37 25.28
N SER A 912 -2.44 -31.57 24.83
CA SER A 912 -2.35 -32.80 25.61
C SER A 912 -0.92 -33.15 26.05
N CYS A 913 0.10 -32.69 25.31
CA CYS A 913 1.50 -32.87 25.69
C CYS A 913 2.02 -31.80 26.66
N GLY A 914 1.20 -30.82 27.07
CA GLY A 914 1.57 -29.81 28.05
C GLY A 914 2.49 -28.67 27.55
N HIS A 915 3.29 -28.89 26.50
CA HIS A 915 4.28 -27.91 26.03
C HIS A 915 3.73 -26.86 25.05
N HIS A 916 2.62 -27.13 24.38
CA HIS A 916 2.02 -26.18 23.43
C HIS A 916 0.75 -25.55 23.98
N THR A 917 0.61 -24.26 23.73
CA THR A 917 -0.62 -23.48 23.86
C THR A 917 -1.22 -23.32 22.46
N ASN A 918 -2.42 -23.88 22.28
CA ASN A 918 -3.23 -23.69 21.09
C ASN A 918 -4.12 -22.46 21.31
N LEU A 919 -4.09 -21.54 20.35
CA LEU A 919 -4.85 -20.30 20.38
C LEU A 919 -5.72 -20.25 19.14
N THR A 920 -7.01 -20.00 19.33
CA THR A 920 -7.95 -19.82 18.23
C THR A 920 -8.62 -18.46 18.38
N LEU A 921 -8.58 -17.65 17.33
CA LEU A 921 -9.26 -16.37 17.25
C LEU A 921 -10.20 -16.40 16.05
N GLU A 922 -11.49 -16.18 16.30
CA GLU A 922 -12.45 -15.91 15.24
C GLU A 922 -12.51 -14.41 14.99
N LEU A 923 -12.32 -14.01 13.72
CA LEU A 923 -12.35 -12.63 13.28
C LEU A 923 -13.50 -12.42 12.30
N LYS A 924 -14.33 -11.43 12.60
CA LYS A 924 -15.44 -10.96 11.78
C LYS A 924 -15.33 -9.45 11.58
N PRO A 925 -15.89 -8.92 10.48
CA PRO A 925 -16.03 -7.46 10.35
C PRO A 925 -16.84 -6.89 11.52
N GLY A 926 -16.33 -5.83 12.14
CA GLY A 926 -16.85 -5.25 13.39
C GLY A 926 -16.02 -5.59 14.63
N ASP A 927 -15.14 -6.60 14.57
CA ASP A 927 -14.31 -6.96 15.73
C ASP A 927 -13.24 -5.90 16.01
N THR A 928 -12.97 -5.70 17.31
CA THR A 928 -11.94 -4.77 17.79
C THR A 928 -10.65 -5.49 18.14
N LEU A 929 -9.51 -4.97 17.68
CA LEU A 929 -8.18 -5.52 17.92
C LEU A 929 -7.18 -4.46 18.41
N PRO A 930 -6.44 -4.73 19.49
CA PRO A 930 -5.31 -3.90 19.89
C PRO A 930 -4.11 -4.16 18.96
N VAL A 931 -3.62 -3.09 18.33
CA VAL A 931 -2.47 -3.14 17.41
C VAL A 931 -1.46 -2.09 17.82
N GLN A 932 -0.18 -2.48 17.87
CA GLN A 932 0.88 -1.49 18.02
C GLN A 932 1.38 -1.05 16.65
N LEU A 933 1.41 0.25 16.41
CA LEU A 933 2.01 0.85 15.23
C LEU A 933 3.47 1.25 15.51
N CYS A 934 4.30 1.17 14.48
CA CYS A 934 5.66 1.73 14.45
C CYS A 934 5.94 2.46 13.14
N SER A 935 7.10 3.12 13.08
CA SER A 935 7.66 3.68 11.86
C SER A 935 8.33 2.59 11.02
N ALA A 936 7.93 2.45 9.75
CA ALA A 936 8.61 1.60 8.77
C ALA A 936 9.01 2.43 7.55
N GLN A 937 10.10 2.05 6.87
CA GLN A 937 10.46 2.64 5.57
C GLN A 937 9.89 1.80 4.44
N GLU A 938 9.03 2.40 3.62
CA GLU A 938 8.59 1.82 2.36
C GLU A 938 9.29 2.54 1.21
N ARG A 939 10.29 1.88 0.61
CA ARG A 939 11.09 2.44 -0.51
C ARG A 939 11.68 3.82 -0.23
N GLY A 940 12.13 4.04 1.01
CA GLY A 940 12.72 5.30 1.46
C GLY A 940 11.75 6.30 2.08
N ILE A 941 10.44 6.07 1.96
CA ILE A 941 9.40 6.93 2.54
C ILE A 941 8.97 6.37 3.89
N PRO A 942 9.04 7.15 4.99
CA PRO A 942 8.57 6.69 6.30
C PRO A 942 7.04 6.64 6.33
N MET A 943 6.49 5.51 6.79
CA MET A 943 5.06 5.23 6.85
C MET A 943 4.71 4.54 8.19
N PRO A 944 3.51 4.80 8.76
CA PRO A 944 3.04 4.07 9.92
C PRO A 944 2.66 2.63 9.53
N ARG A 945 3.04 1.63 10.34
CA ARG A 945 2.82 0.21 10.03
C ARG A 945 2.56 -0.62 11.29
N PRO A 946 1.76 -1.71 11.24
CA PRO A 946 1.62 -2.62 12.37
C PRO A 946 2.96 -3.29 12.72
N GLN A 947 3.38 -3.17 13.98
CA GLN A 947 4.57 -3.80 14.53
C GLN A 947 4.23 -5.07 15.32
N LEU A 948 3.24 -4.96 16.23
CA LEU A 948 2.80 -6.06 17.08
C LEU A 948 1.31 -6.30 16.89
N PHE A 949 0.97 -7.57 16.75
CA PHE A 949 -0.39 -8.08 16.76
C PHE A 949 -0.61 -8.92 18.02
N SER A 950 -1.72 -8.69 18.75
CA SER A 950 -1.97 -9.35 20.03
C SER A 950 -3.29 -10.12 19.97
N PRO A 951 -3.29 -11.43 19.68
CA PRO A 951 -4.52 -12.21 19.62
C PRO A 951 -5.22 -12.34 20.98
N THR A 952 -4.46 -12.29 22.08
CA THR A 952 -4.97 -12.28 23.47
C THR A 952 -3.95 -11.58 24.36
N PRO A 953 -4.36 -10.93 25.48
CA PRO A 953 -3.43 -10.24 26.37
C PRO A 953 -2.27 -11.11 26.87
N GLY A 954 -1.03 -10.66 26.63
CA GLY A 954 0.19 -11.35 27.04
C GLY A 954 0.78 -12.32 26.00
N ILE A 955 0.16 -12.44 24.82
CA ILE A 955 0.75 -13.07 23.64
C ILE A 955 0.82 -12.03 22.53
N HIS A 956 2.04 -11.75 22.08
CA HIS A 956 2.30 -10.82 20.99
C HIS A 956 2.96 -11.55 19.83
N ILE A 957 2.59 -11.17 18.61
CA ILE A 957 3.21 -11.62 17.37
C ILE A 957 3.93 -10.42 16.78
N CYS A 958 5.25 -10.52 16.61
CA CYS A 958 6.04 -9.47 16.01
C CYS A 958 5.97 -9.57 14.49
N LEU A 959 5.23 -8.66 13.88
CA LEU A 959 5.07 -8.59 12.43
C LEU A 959 6.35 -8.10 11.74
N GLU A 960 7.19 -7.36 12.45
CA GLU A 960 8.43 -6.78 11.92
C GLU A 960 9.43 -7.87 11.46
N HIS A 961 9.79 -8.80 12.35
CA HIS A 961 10.68 -9.90 11.95
C HIS A 961 9.96 -10.98 11.15
N SER A 962 8.64 -11.12 11.27
CA SER A 962 7.87 -12.08 10.46
C SER A 962 7.84 -11.67 8.99
N GLU A 963 7.78 -10.36 8.74
CA GLU A 963 7.79 -9.80 7.40
C GLU A 963 9.19 -9.63 6.84
N SER A 964 10.13 -9.15 7.65
CA SER A 964 11.50 -8.85 7.22
C SER A 964 12.54 -9.47 8.18
N PRO A 965 12.67 -10.81 8.23
CA PRO A 965 13.63 -11.50 9.10
C PRO A 965 15.06 -11.02 8.91
N VAL A 966 15.47 -10.82 7.65
CA VAL A 966 16.82 -10.37 7.28
C VAL A 966 17.15 -9.03 7.91
N ASP A 967 16.25 -8.05 7.80
CA ASP A 967 16.48 -6.71 8.33
C ASP A 967 16.47 -6.68 9.87
N CYS A 968 16.01 -7.76 10.52
CA CYS A 968 15.94 -7.89 11.98
C CYS A 968 17.06 -8.73 12.60
N PHE A 969 17.65 -9.66 11.84
CA PHE A 969 18.62 -10.64 12.39
C PHE A 969 19.89 -10.82 11.56
N SER A 970 20.02 -10.16 10.41
CA SER A 970 21.21 -10.32 9.56
C SER A 970 21.66 -8.99 8.94
N GLY A 971 22.87 -8.98 8.38
CA GLY A 971 23.35 -7.94 7.48
C GLY A 971 23.06 -8.32 6.03
N LEU A 972 22.82 -7.34 5.18
CA LEU A 972 22.59 -7.60 3.76
C LEU A 972 23.88 -7.99 3.05
N ALA A 973 23.80 -9.00 2.18
CA ALA A 973 24.87 -9.31 1.25
C ALA A 973 24.99 -8.20 0.20
N HIS A 974 26.22 -7.71 0.00
CA HIS A 974 26.51 -6.60 -0.92
C HIS A 974 27.38 -6.99 -2.11
N ARG A 975 27.97 -8.19 -2.08
CA ARG A 975 28.87 -8.70 -3.10
C ARG A 975 28.19 -9.84 -3.84
N ALA A 976 28.28 -9.82 -5.17
CA ALA A 976 27.80 -10.92 -5.98
C ALA A 976 28.75 -12.13 -5.88
N PRO A 977 28.23 -13.36 -5.95
CA PRO A 977 29.07 -14.56 -6.08
C PRO A 977 29.99 -14.47 -7.31
N LEU A 978 31.26 -14.84 -7.13
CA LEU A 978 32.26 -14.93 -8.18
C LEU A 978 32.42 -16.38 -8.65
N ARG A 979 32.90 -16.56 -9.89
CA ARG A 979 33.27 -17.89 -10.43
C ARG A 979 34.54 -18.45 -9.76
N CYS A 980 35.48 -17.57 -9.43
CA CYS A 980 36.73 -17.92 -8.74
C CYS A 980 37.01 -16.87 -7.66
N TYR A 981 37.72 -17.26 -6.61
CA TYR A 981 38.07 -16.39 -5.48
C TYR A 981 39.59 -16.43 -5.26
N GLY A 982 40.17 -15.30 -4.87
CA GLY A 982 41.61 -15.20 -4.60
C GLY A 982 42.03 -15.97 -3.36
N ASN A 983 41.18 -15.94 -2.31
CA ASN A 983 41.43 -16.65 -1.05
C ASN A 983 40.12 -16.98 -0.31
N ALA A 984 40.22 -17.83 0.72
CA ALA A 984 39.06 -18.30 1.48
C ALA A 984 38.35 -17.16 2.24
N GLN A 985 39.07 -16.10 2.63
CA GLN A 985 38.47 -14.94 3.30
C GLN A 985 37.58 -14.15 2.34
N GLU A 986 37.98 -14.02 1.08
CA GLU A 986 37.16 -13.39 0.05
C GLU A 986 35.87 -14.19 -0.21
N TYR A 987 35.98 -15.53 -0.27
CA TYR A 987 34.82 -16.40 -0.38
C TYR A 987 33.87 -16.23 0.82
N GLN A 988 34.40 -16.28 2.05
CA GLN A 988 33.62 -16.09 3.28
C GLN A 988 32.97 -14.70 3.33
N ALA A 989 33.66 -13.65 2.88
CA ALA A 989 33.13 -12.28 2.84
C ALA A 989 31.97 -12.11 1.84
N VAL A 990 31.85 -12.99 0.84
CA VAL A 990 30.75 -13.00 -0.13
C VAL A 990 29.61 -13.90 0.34
N TRP A 991 29.92 -15.14 0.73
CA TRP A 991 28.92 -16.15 1.07
C TRP A 991 28.40 -16.07 2.50
N GLY A 992 29.20 -15.60 3.46
CA GLY A 992 28.79 -15.47 4.87
C GLY A 992 27.50 -14.67 5.05
N PRO A 993 27.41 -13.42 4.55
CA PRO A 993 26.18 -12.63 4.62
C PRO A 993 24.98 -13.30 3.92
N LEU A 994 25.19 -13.97 2.77
CA LEU A 994 24.12 -14.68 2.06
C LEU A 994 23.57 -15.84 2.91
N CYS A 995 24.46 -16.62 3.52
CA CYS A 995 24.10 -17.71 4.40
C CYS A 995 23.37 -17.23 5.66
N ALA A 996 23.81 -16.11 6.25
CA ALA A 996 23.14 -15.51 7.42
C ALA A 996 21.75 -14.97 7.07
N MET A 997 21.58 -14.34 5.90
CA MET A 997 20.26 -13.92 5.41
C MET A 997 19.32 -15.11 5.25
N GLU A 998 19.78 -16.20 4.64
CA GLU A 998 19.02 -17.43 4.49
C GLU A 998 18.68 -18.05 5.86
N ALA A 999 19.64 -18.11 6.79
CA ALA A 999 19.44 -18.63 8.13
C ALA A 999 18.37 -17.83 8.91
N ALA A 1000 18.37 -16.50 8.80
CA ALA A 1000 17.34 -15.65 9.38
C ALA A 1000 15.95 -15.93 8.80
N MET A 1001 15.84 -16.08 7.47
CA MET A 1001 14.58 -16.40 6.80
C MET A 1001 14.05 -17.77 7.21
N SER A 1002 14.92 -18.80 7.18
CA SER A 1002 14.56 -20.18 7.52
C SER A 1002 14.17 -20.32 8.99
N ALA A 1003 14.91 -19.71 9.92
CA ALA A 1003 14.64 -19.79 11.35
C ALA A 1003 13.27 -19.20 11.72
N VAL A 1004 12.91 -18.04 11.16
CA VAL A 1004 11.59 -17.42 11.37
C VAL A 1004 10.49 -18.20 10.65
N GLY A 1005 10.76 -18.68 9.43
CA GLY A 1005 9.81 -19.43 8.62
C GLY A 1005 9.40 -20.78 9.21
N GLU A 1006 10.30 -21.46 9.92
CA GLU A 1006 10.01 -22.74 10.57
C GLU A 1006 9.00 -22.61 11.72
N GLY A 1007 8.99 -21.46 12.42
CA GLY A 1007 7.99 -21.18 13.47
C GLY A 1007 8.17 -21.93 14.79
N ASN A 1008 9.30 -22.62 15.02
CA ASN A 1008 9.61 -23.38 16.24
C ASN A 1008 10.07 -22.52 17.44
N ALA A 1009 9.61 -21.28 17.52
CA ALA A 1009 10.04 -20.34 18.56
C ALA A 1009 9.45 -20.68 19.96
N VAL A 1010 10.22 -20.37 21.00
CA VAL A 1010 9.79 -20.50 22.41
C VAL A 1010 9.70 -19.12 23.06
N VAL A 1011 8.56 -18.84 23.69
CA VAL A 1011 8.31 -17.55 24.36
C VAL A 1011 8.42 -17.72 25.87
N LEU A 1012 9.37 -17.00 26.48
CA LEU A 1012 9.53 -16.88 27.92
C LEU A 1012 9.05 -15.51 28.38
N ARG A 1013 8.07 -15.48 29.28
CA ARG A 1013 7.50 -14.26 29.84
C ARG A 1013 8.13 -13.92 31.18
N ASN A 1014 8.15 -12.63 31.53
CA ASN A 1014 8.64 -12.12 32.81
C ASN A 1014 10.12 -12.46 33.09
N VAL A 1015 10.98 -12.44 32.07
CA VAL A 1015 12.41 -12.72 32.18
C VAL A 1015 13.15 -11.47 32.67
N PRO A 1016 13.89 -11.52 33.80
CA PRO A 1016 14.74 -10.41 34.22
C PRO A 1016 16.01 -10.34 33.35
N ILE A 1017 16.28 -9.17 32.76
CA ILE A 1017 17.47 -8.93 31.93
C ILE A 1017 18.46 -8.04 32.68
N ARG A 1018 19.73 -8.46 32.71
CA ARG A 1018 20.86 -7.64 33.17
C ARG A 1018 21.59 -7.05 31.97
N TRP A 1019 21.63 -5.72 31.91
CA TRP A 1019 22.37 -4.96 30.89
C TRP A 1019 23.82 -4.72 31.30
N HIS A 1020 24.75 -4.85 30.35
CA HIS A 1020 26.19 -4.68 30.57
C HIS A 1020 26.69 -3.41 29.88
N ASN A 1021 27.18 -2.45 30.65
CA ASN A 1021 27.81 -1.23 30.13
C ASN A 1021 29.28 -1.49 29.79
N LYS A 1022 29.59 -1.81 28.54
CA LYS A 1022 30.94 -1.64 27.98
C LYS A 1022 30.84 -1.22 26.52
N ASP A 1023 31.01 0.08 26.27
CA ASP A 1023 32.10 0.58 25.43
C ASP A 1023 32.38 2.04 25.77
N THR A 1024 33.66 2.36 25.89
CA THR A 1024 34.22 3.68 26.18
C THR A 1024 33.72 4.72 25.17
N GLY A 1025 32.69 5.48 25.54
CA GLY A 1025 32.15 6.57 24.72
C GLY A 1025 30.66 6.85 24.91
N GLY A 1026 30.18 7.01 26.15
CA GLY A 1026 28.90 7.67 26.46
C GLY A 1026 27.61 7.18 25.77
N GLY A 1027 27.55 5.94 25.26
CA GLY A 1027 26.36 5.37 24.59
C GLY A 1027 25.59 4.36 25.45
N PRO A 1028 24.33 4.02 25.09
CA PRO A 1028 23.49 3.08 25.84
C PRO A 1028 24.01 1.63 25.75
N ALA A 1029 23.71 0.81 26.78
CA ALA A 1029 24.12 -0.60 26.87
C ALA A 1029 23.60 -1.42 25.68
N ARG A 1030 24.51 -2.04 24.90
CA ARG A 1030 24.15 -2.87 23.72
C ARG A 1030 24.21 -4.37 23.96
N LYS A 1031 24.72 -4.79 25.12
CA LYS A 1031 24.86 -6.19 25.51
C LYS A 1031 23.98 -6.48 26.73
N GLY A 1032 23.22 -7.56 26.68
CA GLY A 1032 22.36 -8.02 27.77
C GLY A 1032 22.59 -9.48 28.12
N SER A 1033 22.05 -9.91 29.26
CA SER A 1033 22.07 -11.32 29.65
C SER A 1033 20.91 -11.69 30.57
N PHE A 1034 20.44 -12.93 30.47
CA PHE A 1034 19.51 -13.54 31.43
C PHE A 1034 19.99 -14.96 31.78
N LYS A 1035 19.55 -15.50 32.92
CA LYS A 1035 19.99 -16.82 33.41
C LYS A 1035 18.94 -17.88 33.10
N LEU A 1036 19.34 -19.07 32.66
CA LEU A 1036 18.49 -20.25 32.60
C LEU A 1036 18.96 -21.26 33.65
N THR A 1037 18.03 -21.76 34.46
CA THR A 1037 18.31 -22.75 35.50
C THR A 1037 18.08 -24.17 34.96
N PRO A 1038 18.83 -25.20 35.40
CA PRO A 1038 18.61 -26.59 34.99
C PRO A 1038 17.15 -27.05 35.02
N PRO A 1039 16.35 -26.77 36.08
CA PRO A 1039 14.95 -27.18 36.13
C PRO A 1039 14.06 -26.51 35.08
N LEU A 1040 14.37 -25.27 34.69
CA LEU A 1040 13.62 -24.55 33.67
C LEU A 1040 13.90 -25.13 32.28
N ILE A 1041 15.16 -25.51 32.01
CA ILE A 1041 15.57 -26.09 30.72
C ILE A 1041 14.93 -27.47 30.54
N ALA A 1042 15.03 -28.32 31.56
CA ALA A 1042 14.49 -29.68 31.55
C ALA A 1042 12.95 -29.67 31.47
N ASP A 1043 12.27 -28.98 32.40
CA ASP A 1043 10.80 -29.02 32.48
C ASP A 1043 10.11 -28.34 31.28
N CYS A 1044 10.78 -27.35 30.65
CA CYS A 1044 10.26 -26.70 29.44
C CYS A 1044 10.75 -27.36 28.15
N GLU A 1045 11.58 -28.41 28.19
CA GLU A 1045 12.21 -29.08 27.03
C GLU A 1045 12.92 -28.09 26.09
N LEU A 1046 13.77 -27.21 26.63
CA LEU A 1046 14.49 -26.20 25.84
C LEU A 1046 15.70 -26.81 25.10
N ASP A 1047 15.43 -27.73 24.19
CA ASP A 1047 16.42 -28.51 23.45
C ASP A 1047 16.92 -27.72 22.22
N MET A 1048 17.70 -26.67 22.48
CA MET A 1048 18.18 -25.73 21.45
C MET A 1048 19.61 -25.24 21.73
N ASP A 1049 20.30 -24.88 20.65
CA ASP A 1049 21.64 -24.31 20.73
C ASP A 1049 21.59 -22.80 21.01
N PHE A 1050 21.78 -22.41 22.27
CA PHE A 1050 21.79 -21.02 22.73
C PHE A 1050 22.97 -20.18 22.21
N GLN A 1051 23.94 -20.77 21.49
CA GLN A 1051 24.96 -20.03 20.73
C GLN A 1051 24.39 -19.50 19.41
N ASN A 1052 23.43 -20.23 18.84
CA ASN A 1052 22.89 -20.05 17.50
C ASN A 1052 21.38 -19.76 17.55
N CYS A 1053 20.99 -18.76 18.35
CA CYS A 1053 19.62 -18.31 18.47
C CYS A 1053 19.47 -16.82 18.12
N TYR A 1054 18.31 -16.48 17.56
CA TYR A 1054 17.85 -15.10 17.46
C TYR A 1054 16.86 -14.81 18.60
N LEU A 1055 16.84 -13.58 19.09
CA LEU A 1055 15.91 -13.16 20.14
C LEU A 1055 15.03 -12.00 19.67
N CYS A 1056 13.73 -12.07 19.95
CA CYS A 1056 12.86 -10.89 19.94
C CYS A 1056 12.50 -10.54 21.38
N LEU A 1057 13.03 -9.41 21.87
CA LEU A 1057 12.80 -8.89 23.21
C LEU A 1057 11.64 -7.90 23.20
N ARG A 1058 10.76 -8.00 24.19
CA ARG A 1058 9.61 -7.13 24.34
C ARG A 1058 9.47 -6.69 25.79
N MET A 1059 9.28 -5.39 26.01
CA MET A 1059 8.98 -4.81 27.32
C MET A 1059 7.68 -4.05 27.24
N GLU A 1060 6.65 -4.54 27.93
CA GLU A 1060 5.31 -3.95 27.99
C GLU A 1060 5.24 -2.84 29.05
N GLY A 1061 4.25 -1.95 28.94
CA GLY A 1061 3.92 -0.98 30.00
C GLY A 1061 4.81 0.27 30.05
N LEU A 1062 5.50 0.61 28.96
CA LEU A 1062 6.28 1.85 28.88
C LEU A 1062 5.39 3.04 28.55
N GLN A 1063 5.62 4.17 29.21
CA GLN A 1063 4.93 5.43 28.90
C GLN A 1063 5.39 5.97 27.55
N GLY A 1064 4.46 6.09 26.60
CA GLY A 1064 4.67 6.65 25.28
C GLY A 1064 4.56 8.17 25.26
N ALA A 1065 4.41 8.73 24.05
CA ALA A 1065 4.04 10.13 23.88
C ALA A 1065 2.64 10.39 24.48
N GLN A 1066 2.30 11.67 24.72
CA GLN A 1066 0.93 12.03 25.10
C GLN A 1066 -0.05 11.46 24.07
N ALA A 1067 -1.16 10.89 24.54
CA ALA A 1067 -2.19 10.36 23.66
C ALA A 1067 -2.80 11.52 22.86
N GLU A 1068 -2.75 11.42 21.54
CA GLU A 1068 -3.37 12.40 20.64
C GLU A 1068 -4.88 12.18 20.54
N SER A 1069 -5.34 10.95 20.74
CA SER A 1069 -6.75 10.56 20.76
C SER A 1069 -7.10 9.83 22.07
N PRO A 1070 -8.36 9.92 22.53
CA PRO A 1070 -8.80 9.22 23.73
C PRO A 1070 -8.83 7.68 23.59
N LEU A 1071 -8.80 7.14 22.37
CA LEU A 1071 -8.66 5.70 22.13
C LEU A 1071 -7.21 5.23 22.20
N ASP A 1072 -6.24 6.15 22.23
CA ASP A 1072 -4.83 5.80 22.22
C ASP A 1072 -4.38 5.43 23.63
N SER A 1073 -3.69 4.29 23.74
CA SER A 1073 -3.06 3.93 25.00
C SER A 1073 -1.82 4.81 25.23
N HIS A 1074 -1.69 5.35 26.43
CA HIS A 1074 -0.44 5.98 26.89
C HIS A 1074 0.70 4.97 27.05
N LEU A 1075 0.41 3.67 26.99
CA LEU A 1075 1.37 2.60 27.15
C LEU A 1075 1.72 1.98 25.79
N TYR A 1076 2.99 1.65 25.61
CA TYR A 1076 3.46 0.89 24.46
C TYR A 1076 4.42 -0.24 24.88
N THR A 1077 4.65 -1.16 23.95
CA THR A 1077 5.60 -2.25 24.10
C THR A 1077 6.87 -1.92 23.33
N TRP A 1078 8.00 -1.79 24.02
CA TRP A 1078 9.29 -1.68 23.33
C TRP A 1078 9.68 -3.03 22.74
N VAL A 1079 10.13 -3.03 21.49
CA VAL A 1079 10.54 -4.24 20.75
C VAL A 1079 11.98 -4.08 20.28
N ALA A 1080 12.78 -5.12 20.46
CA ALA A 1080 14.13 -5.20 19.91
C ALA A 1080 14.45 -6.61 19.42
N HIS A 1081 15.34 -6.68 18.43
CA HIS A 1081 15.83 -7.92 17.86
C HIS A 1081 17.31 -8.09 18.22
N CYS A 1082 17.70 -9.29 18.65
CA CYS A 1082 19.04 -9.55 19.17
C CYS A 1082 19.65 -10.83 18.60
N LEU A 1083 20.98 -10.90 18.68
CA LEU A 1083 21.79 -12.06 18.35
C LEU A 1083 22.40 -12.63 19.62
N THR A 1084 22.35 -13.96 19.80
CA THR A 1084 23.08 -14.61 20.90
C THR A 1084 24.59 -14.57 20.68
N ASP A 1085 25.35 -14.51 21.77
CA ASP A 1085 26.81 -14.58 21.74
C ASP A 1085 27.29 -16.03 21.48
N PRO A 1086 28.25 -16.26 20.58
CA PRO A 1086 28.82 -17.58 20.34
C PRO A 1086 29.46 -18.22 21.59
N SER A 1087 29.83 -17.43 22.60
CA SER A 1087 30.42 -17.91 23.86
C SER A 1087 29.40 -18.49 24.86
N ASN A 1088 28.11 -18.54 24.51
CA ASN A 1088 27.09 -19.10 25.38
C ASN A 1088 27.29 -20.62 25.56
N HIS A 1089 27.56 -21.06 26.78
CA HIS A 1089 27.62 -22.48 27.15
C HIS A 1089 26.52 -22.77 28.16
N VAL A 1090 25.31 -23.01 27.67
CA VAL A 1090 24.14 -23.35 28.48
C VAL A 1090 23.78 -24.80 28.17
N THR A 1091 23.80 -25.63 29.20
CA THR A 1091 23.44 -27.05 29.10
C THR A 1091 22.32 -27.38 30.08
N GLU A 1092 21.59 -28.46 29.82
CA GLU A 1092 20.54 -28.96 30.70
C GLU A 1092 21.09 -29.26 32.12
N GLU A 1093 22.30 -29.82 32.22
CA GLU A 1093 22.92 -30.21 33.49
C GLU A 1093 23.37 -29.04 34.38
N HIS A 1094 23.94 -27.98 33.78
CA HIS A 1094 24.60 -26.90 34.52
C HIS A 1094 23.85 -25.56 34.44
N GLY A 1095 22.87 -25.44 33.54
CA GLY A 1095 22.24 -24.17 33.18
C GLY A 1095 23.28 -23.19 32.63
N GLY A 1096 22.98 -21.89 32.72
CA GLY A 1096 23.96 -20.87 32.36
C GLY A 1096 23.36 -19.50 32.10
N ALA A 1097 24.21 -18.51 31.85
CA ALA A 1097 23.78 -17.19 31.40
C ALA A 1097 23.75 -17.16 29.87
N VAL A 1098 22.61 -16.79 29.29
CA VAL A 1098 22.49 -16.49 27.87
C VAL A 1098 22.85 -15.02 27.68
N THR A 1099 23.96 -14.76 27.01
CA THR A 1099 24.39 -13.40 26.65
C THR A 1099 24.03 -13.11 25.20
N PHE A 1100 23.65 -11.86 24.93
CA PHE A 1100 23.18 -11.43 23.61
C PHE A 1100 23.53 -9.96 23.35
N HIS A 1101 23.48 -9.59 22.07
CA HIS A 1101 23.74 -8.23 21.60
C HIS A 1101 22.56 -7.72 20.78
N LEU A 1102 22.21 -6.45 20.95
CA LEU A 1102 21.15 -5.80 20.18
C LEU A 1102 21.55 -5.66 18.70
N HIS A 1103 20.78 -6.24 17.79
CA HIS A 1103 20.95 -6.09 16.34
C HIS A 1103 20.18 -4.85 15.90
N GLN A 1104 20.85 -3.70 15.91
CA GLN A 1104 20.17 -2.42 15.78
C GLN A 1104 19.90 -2.04 14.31
N ARG A 1105 18.66 -1.63 14.04
CA ARG A 1105 18.33 -0.69 12.97
C ARG A 1105 18.87 0.71 13.35
N PRO A 1106 19.41 1.50 12.42
CA PRO A 1106 19.79 2.88 12.72
C PRO A 1106 18.53 3.68 13.13
N ASN A 1107 18.60 4.39 14.26
CA ASN A 1107 17.61 5.34 14.81
C ASN A 1107 16.56 4.84 15.85
N GLN A 1108 16.80 3.76 16.58
CA GLN A 1108 15.98 3.43 17.76
C GLN A 1108 16.71 3.81 19.05
N GLU A 1109 16.28 4.90 19.71
CA GLU A 1109 16.70 5.20 21.08
C GLU A 1109 16.15 4.13 22.02
N ILE A 1110 16.99 3.65 22.95
CA ILE A 1110 16.57 2.72 24.00
C ILE A 1110 16.03 3.56 25.15
N PRO A 1111 14.75 3.45 25.53
CA PRO A 1111 14.22 4.19 26.67
C PRO A 1111 14.99 3.85 27.95
N GLU A 1112 15.29 4.85 28.79
CA GLU A 1112 16.02 4.64 30.05
C GLU A 1112 15.36 3.56 30.93
N ALA A 1113 14.02 3.56 30.96
CA ALA A 1113 13.20 2.56 31.63
C ALA A 1113 13.60 1.10 31.27
N VAL A 1114 13.99 0.82 30.02
CA VAL A 1114 14.42 -0.53 29.57
C VAL A 1114 15.71 -0.97 30.26
N LEU A 1115 16.59 -0.03 30.62
CA LEU A 1115 17.90 -0.33 31.20
C LEU A 1115 17.85 -0.64 32.71
N HIS A 1116 16.71 -0.43 33.38
CA HIS A 1116 16.56 -0.76 34.79
C HIS A 1116 16.50 -2.28 35.02
N SER A 1117 17.22 -2.76 36.03
CA SER A 1117 17.37 -4.18 36.35
C SER A 1117 16.10 -4.87 36.87
N ASP A 1118 15.14 -4.10 37.36
CA ASP A 1118 13.94 -4.62 38.02
C ASP A 1118 12.81 -4.92 37.03
N ASN A 1119 13.00 -4.54 35.76
CA ASN A 1119 12.01 -4.74 34.72
C ASN A 1119 12.10 -6.13 34.10
N SER A 1120 10.93 -6.68 33.80
CA SER A 1120 10.79 -8.01 33.24
C SER A 1120 10.41 -7.95 31.76
N PHE A 1121 10.95 -8.87 30.97
CA PHE A 1121 10.82 -8.90 29.53
C PHE A 1121 10.10 -10.17 29.06
N THR A 1122 9.40 -10.05 27.93
CA THR A 1122 9.02 -11.22 27.13
C THR A 1122 10.13 -11.48 26.12
N VAL A 1123 10.71 -12.67 26.17
CA VAL A 1123 11.82 -13.12 25.32
C VAL A 1123 11.31 -14.23 24.41
N GLU A 1124 11.29 -13.98 23.12
CA GLU A 1124 11.03 -15.00 22.11
C GLU A 1124 12.36 -15.53 21.56
N LEU A 1125 12.63 -16.80 21.83
CA LEU A 1125 13.80 -17.56 21.39
C LEU A 1125 13.50 -18.21 20.03
N ILE A 1126 14.27 -17.85 19.01
CA ILE A 1126 14.11 -18.33 17.64
C ILE A 1126 15.39 -19.10 17.25
N PRO A 1127 15.42 -20.43 17.36
CA PRO A 1127 16.62 -21.22 17.08
C PRO A 1127 16.95 -21.25 15.59
N LYS A 1128 18.23 -21.14 15.24
CA LYS A 1128 18.68 -21.45 13.87
C LYS A 1128 18.50 -22.93 13.59
N LEU A 1129 18.22 -23.26 12.33
CA LEU A 1129 18.12 -24.65 11.90
C LEU A 1129 19.50 -25.29 11.81
N LEU A 1130 19.62 -26.57 12.17
CA LEU A 1130 20.88 -27.32 12.12
C LEU A 1130 21.59 -27.27 10.75
N PRO A 1131 20.90 -27.35 9.59
CA PRO A 1131 21.55 -27.19 8.30
C PRO A 1131 22.21 -25.81 8.12
N ASP A 1132 21.58 -24.76 8.61
CA ASP A 1132 22.10 -23.39 8.51
C ASP A 1132 23.31 -23.19 9.43
N ILE A 1133 23.25 -23.71 10.66
CA ILE A 1133 24.37 -23.70 11.60
C ILE A 1133 25.58 -24.42 10.99
N ARG A 1134 25.36 -25.60 10.40
CA ARG A 1134 26.44 -26.36 9.73
C ARG A 1134 27.02 -25.63 8.52
N LYS A 1135 26.18 -24.95 7.75
CA LYS A 1135 26.58 -24.15 6.59
C LYS A 1135 27.46 -22.97 7.00
N GLU A 1136 27.06 -22.24 8.03
CA GLU A 1136 27.84 -21.12 8.59
C GLU A 1136 29.16 -21.63 9.20
N ALA A 1137 29.12 -22.70 10.01
CA ALA A 1137 30.32 -23.29 10.60
C ALA A 1137 31.32 -23.78 9.53
N ALA A 1138 30.82 -24.37 8.43
CA ALA A 1138 31.66 -24.80 7.31
C ALA A 1138 32.38 -23.61 6.66
N LEU A 1139 31.71 -22.45 6.51
CA LEU A 1139 32.32 -21.22 6.01
C LEU A 1139 33.39 -20.68 6.95
N ASP A 1140 33.14 -20.70 8.26
CA ASP A 1140 34.08 -20.19 9.27
C ASP A 1140 35.33 -21.07 9.39
N GLN A 1141 35.18 -22.38 9.23
CA GLN A 1141 36.28 -23.35 9.29
C GLN A 1141 37.08 -23.47 7.97
N MET A 1142 36.75 -22.69 6.93
CA MET A 1142 37.44 -22.78 5.62
C MET A 1142 38.95 -22.54 5.68
N LYS A 1143 39.45 -21.81 6.68
CA LYS A 1143 40.90 -21.59 6.86
C LYS A 1143 41.63 -22.88 7.23
N GLU A 1144 40.99 -23.73 8.03
CA GLU A 1144 41.51 -24.98 8.55
C GLU A 1144 41.12 -26.18 7.66
N ALA A 1145 40.26 -25.94 6.67
CA ALA A 1145 39.84 -26.96 5.71
C ALA A 1145 41.00 -27.51 4.87
N SER A 1146 40.81 -28.72 4.33
CA SER A 1146 41.76 -29.39 3.46
C SER A 1146 42.05 -28.58 2.20
N GLU A 1147 43.23 -28.79 1.60
CA GLU A 1147 43.60 -28.14 0.34
C GLU A 1147 42.63 -28.48 -0.80
N LEU A 1148 42.01 -29.67 -0.76
CA LEU A 1148 40.93 -30.04 -1.68
C LEU A 1148 39.73 -29.10 -1.55
N ALA A 1149 39.22 -28.92 -0.32
CA ALA A 1149 38.06 -28.06 -0.06
C ALA A 1149 38.36 -26.59 -0.40
N LYS A 1150 39.57 -26.12 -0.08
CA LYS A 1150 40.03 -24.78 -0.47
C LYS A 1150 40.06 -24.64 -1.99
N ASN A 1151 40.63 -25.59 -2.73
CA ASN A 1151 40.69 -25.50 -4.19
C ASN A 1151 39.30 -25.46 -4.83
N ILE A 1152 38.35 -26.28 -4.36
CA ILE A 1152 36.96 -26.27 -4.84
C ILE A 1152 36.30 -24.91 -4.61
N VAL A 1153 36.39 -24.40 -3.38
CA VAL A 1153 35.77 -23.14 -2.98
C VAL A 1153 36.38 -21.93 -3.72
N LEU A 1154 37.68 -21.97 -3.99
CA LEU A 1154 38.37 -20.93 -4.76
C LEU A 1154 38.11 -21.00 -6.27
N GLY A 1155 37.39 -22.02 -6.76
CA GLY A 1155 37.20 -22.26 -8.19
C GLY A 1155 38.50 -22.69 -8.89
N LYS A 1156 39.48 -23.19 -8.14
CA LYS A 1156 40.73 -23.74 -8.69
C LYS A 1156 40.49 -25.17 -9.15
N ARG A 1157 41.20 -25.59 -10.22
CA ARG A 1157 41.22 -27.00 -10.60
C ARG A 1157 41.86 -27.81 -9.46
N VAL A 1158 41.11 -28.77 -8.94
CA VAL A 1158 41.65 -29.79 -8.04
C VAL A 1158 42.69 -30.58 -8.82
N THR A 1159 43.95 -30.54 -8.40
CA THR A 1159 45.06 -31.21 -9.10
C THR A 1159 44.80 -32.71 -9.21
N GLU A 1160 44.90 -33.24 -10.43
CA GLU A 1160 44.86 -34.67 -10.72
C GLU A 1160 46.04 -35.35 -10.03
N THR A 1161 45.82 -36.01 -8.90
CA THR A 1161 46.69 -37.12 -8.52
C THR A 1161 46.38 -38.28 -9.46
N ASP A 1162 47.41 -38.82 -10.10
CA ASP A 1162 47.33 -39.96 -11.03
C ASP A 1162 46.65 -41.18 -10.38
N ILE A 1163 45.32 -41.30 -10.51
CA ILE A 1163 44.57 -42.53 -10.19
C ILE A 1163 44.72 -43.45 -11.41
N THR A 1164 45.88 -44.11 -11.55
CA THR A 1164 46.32 -44.77 -12.80
C THR A 1164 45.82 -46.20 -13.03
N THR A 1165 44.71 -46.66 -12.45
CA THR A 1165 44.38 -48.11 -12.51
C THR A 1165 43.18 -48.52 -13.35
N PHE A 1166 42.24 -47.64 -13.75
CA PHE A 1166 41.13 -48.01 -14.64
C PHE A 1166 41.04 -47.13 -15.89
N ARG A 1167 41.91 -47.40 -16.87
CA ARG A 1167 41.75 -46.84 -18.23
C ARG A 1167 40.87 -47.70 -19.16
N ASN A 1168 40.61 -48.97 -18.84
CA ASN A 1168 40.12 -49.94 -19.85
C ASN A 1168 38.71 -50.54 -19.66
N GLU A 1169 38.01 -50.31 -18.55
CA GLU A 1169 36.59 -50.75 -18.43
C GLU A 1169 35.62 -49.70 -18.99
N ARG A 1170 34.74 -50.12 -19.89
CA ARG A 1170 33.83 -49.23 -20.64
C ARG A 1170 32.38 -49.21 -20.15
N ASN A 1171 31.93 -50.25 -19.44
CA ASN A 1171 30.51 -50.40 -19.11
C ASN A 1171 30.18 -50.27 -17.61
N PHE A 1172 31.13 -50.44 -16.69
CA PHE A 1172 30.94 -50.28 -15.24
C PHE A 1172 29.67 -50.95 -14.67
N ASP A 1173 29.11 -51.97 -15.32
CA ASP A 1173 27.89 -52.63 -14.89
C ASP A 1173 28.19 -53.72 -13.85
N ILE A 1174 27.35 -53.84 -12.81
CA ILE A 1174 27.48 -54.88 -11.80
C ILE A 1174 26.59 -56.08 -12.17
N PRO A 1175 27.15 -57.28 -12.43
CA PRO A 1175 26.37 -58.43 -12.90
C PRO A 1175 25.23 -58.85 -11.96
N ALA A 1176 25.40 -58.67 -10.64
CA ALA A 1176 24.43 -59.09 -9.62
C ALA A 1176 23.21 -58.16 -9.46
N LEU A 1177 23.25 -56.92 -9.95
CA LEU A 1177 22.19 -55.92 -9.76
C LEU A 1177 21.12 -55.93 -10.87
N GLY A 1178 21.32 -56.68 -11.95
CA GLY A 1178 20.32 -56.94 -13.00
C GLY A 1178 19.85 -55.72 -13.82
N ARG A 1179 20.38 -54.51 -13.55
CA ARG A 1179 20.14 -53.27 -14.30
C ARG A 1179 21.46 -52.58 -14.62
N GLY A 1180 21.75 -52.42 -15.91
CA GLY A 1180 22.93 -51.69 -16.37
C GLY A 1180 22.78 -50.17 -16.25
N LEU A 1181 23.90 -49.47 -16.18
CA LEU A 1181 23.97 -48.01 -16.12
C LEU A 1181 23.69 -47.40 -17.50
N ASN A 1182 22.85 -46.36 -17.53
CA ASN A 1182 22.65 -45.59 -18.76
C ASN A 1182 23.94 -44.79 -19.12
N PRO A 1183 24.05 -44.20 -20.33
CA PRO A 1183 25.27 -43.51 -20.75
C PRO A 1183 25.74 -42.39 -19.81
N SER A 1184 24.83 -41.52 -19.35
CA SER A 1184 25.19 -40.41 -18.45
C SER A 1184 25.58 -40.89 -17.05
N GLN A 1185 24.95 -41.96 -16.56
CA GLN A 1185 25.32 -42.62 -15.33
C GLN A 1185 26.68 -43.30 -15.45
N ARG A 1186 26.98 -43.98 -16.57
CA ARG A 1186 28.30 -44.57 -16.84
C ARG A 1186 29.39 -43.50 -16.87
N GLU A 1187 29.13 -42.38 -17.54
CA GLU A 1187 30.04 -41.23 -17.55
C GLU A 1187 30.23 -40.65 -16.15
N ALA A 1188 29.16 -40.54 -15.36
CA ALA A 1188 29.23 -40.09 -13.98
C ALA A 1188 30.08 -41.02 -13.10
N VAL A 1189 29.89 -42.35 -13.21
CA VAL A 1189 30.72 -43.34 -12.51
C VAL A 1189 32.18 -43.25 -12.97
N GLN A 1190 32.41 -43.19 -14.29
CA GLN A 1190 33.74 -43.05 -14.87
C GLN A 1190 34.45 -41.79 -14.40
N SER A 1191 33.74 -40.67 -14.35
CA SER A 1191 34.23 -39.39 -13.86
C SER A 1191 34.53 -39.44 -12.36
N ALA A 1192 33.68 -40.09 -11.56
CA ALA A 1192 33.92 -40.28 -10.12
C ALA A 1192 35.10 -41.20 -9.80
N LEU A 1193 35.38 -42.20 -10.64
CA LEU A 1193 36.50 -43.12 -10.45
C LEU A 1193 37.84 -42.53 -10.92
N ARG A 1194 37.82 -41.53 -11.81
CA ARG A 1194 39.02 -40.90 -12.37
C ARG A 1194 39.37 -39.57 -11.70
N GLY A 1195 38.37 -38.86 -11.20
CA GLY A 1195 38.54 -37.57 -10.56
C GLY A 1195 38.82 -37.71 -9.05
N PRO A 1196 39.71 -36.88 -8.47
CA PRO A 1196 39.84 -36.77 -7.02
C PRO A 1196 38.60 -36.12 -6.37
N PHE A 1197 37.79 -35.41 -7.15
CA PHE A 1197 36.51 -34.84 -6.76
C PHE A 1197 35.59 -34.74 -7.98
N THR A 1198 34.39 -35.29 -7.88
CA THR A 1198 33.42 -35.30 -8.98
C THR A 1198 32.04 -34.96 -8.45
N LEU A 1199 31.42 -33.91 -8.99
CA LEU A 1199 30.04 -33.55 -8.68
C LEU A 1199 29.10 -34.31 -9.62
N ILE A 1200 28.25 -35.17 -9.05
CA ILE A 1200 27.20 -35.87 -9.78
C ILE A 1200 25.86 -35.32 -9.33
N GLN A 1201 25.23 -34.54 -10.19
CA GLN A 1201 23.91 -33.97 -9.93
C GLN A 1201 22.86 -34.62 -10.86
N GLY A 1202 21.65 -34.80 -10.34
CA GLY A 1202 20.51 -35.23 -11.16
C GLY A 1202 19.18 -35.01 -10.43
N PRO A 1203 18.07 -34.82 -11.15
CA PRO A 1203 16.72 -34.69 -10.58
C PRO A 1203 16.34 -35.86 -9.64
N PRO A 1204 15.35 -35.69 -8.73
CA PRO A 1204 14.80 -36.81 -7.95
C PRO A 1204 14.42 -37.99 -8.85
N GLY A 1205 14.74 -39.23 -8.46
CA GLY A 1205 14.36 -40.42 -9.23
C GLY A 1205 15.32 -40.85 -10.37
N THR A 1206 16.36 -40.07 -10.71
CA THR A 1206 17.32 -40.40 -11.80
C THR A 1206 18.36 -41.48 -11.46
N GLY A 1207 18.08 -42.30 -10.46
CA GLY A 1207 18.95 -43.42 -10.09
C GLY A 1207 20.23 -43.00 -9.35
N LYS A 1208 20.30 -41.83 -8.70
CA LYS A 1208 21.47 -41.40 -7.92
C LYS A 1208 21.97 -42.45 -6.91
N THR A 1209 21.05 -43.14 -6.23
CA THR A 1209 21.39 -44.25 -5.34
C THR A 1209 22.02 -45.41 -6.11
N VAL A 1210 21.50 -45.75 -7.30
CA VAL A 1210 22.06 -46.79 -8.17
C VAL A 1210 23.45 -46.39 -8.67
N VAL A 1211 23.65 -45.14 -9.10
CA VAL A 1211 24.98 -44.61 -9.48
C VAL A 1211 25.94 -44.68 -8.30
N GLY A 1212 25.48 -44.30 -7.09
CA GLY A 1212 26.25 -44.43 -5.85
C GLY A 1212 26.69 -45.87 -5.55
N VAL A 1213 25.79 -46.85 -5.69
CA VAL A 1213 26.10 -48.29 -5.57
C VAL A 1213 27.19 -48.71 -6.55
N HIS A 1214 27.11 -48.26 -7.81
CA HIS A 1214 28.12 -48.60 -8.82
C HIS A 1214 29.48 -47.98 -8.52
N ILE A 1215 29.52 -46.70 -8.10
CA ILE A 1215 30.75 -46.05 -7.66
C ILE A 1215 31.40 -46.81 -6.50
N ILE A 1216 30.62 -47.18 -5.50
CA ILE A 1216 31.08 -47.91 -4.31
C ILE A 1216 31.62 -49.29 -4.66
N TYR A 1217 30.89 -50.05 -5.47
CA TYR A 1217 31.32 -51.37 -5.91
C TYR A 1217 32.66 -51.30 -6.64
N TRP A 1218 32.82 -50.37 -7.58
CA TRP A 1218 34.06 -50.24 -8.34
C TRP A 1218 35.22 -49.72 -7.49
N PHE A 1219 35.00 -48.79 -6.56
CA PHE A 1219 36.02 -48.42 -5.57
C PHE A 1219 36.39 -49.58 -4.65
N HIS A 1220 35.43 -50.43 -4.27
CA HIS A 1220 35.70 -51.64 -3.50
C HIS A 1220 36.56 -52.63 -4.29
N GLN A 1221 36.23 -52.88 -5.56
CA GLN A 1221 37.06 -53.69 -6.47
C GLN A 1221 38.47 -53.10 -6.65
N MET A 1222 38.60 -51.78 -6.80
CA MET A 1222 39.90 -51.08 -6.84
C MET A 1222 40.73 -51.30 -5.57
N ASN A 1223 40.08 -51.25 -4.40
CA ASN A 1223 40.75 -51.48 -3.12
C ASN A 1223 41.20 -52.95 -2.95
N GLN A 1224 40.45 -53.91 -3.48
CA GLN A 1224 40.82 -55.34 -3.47
C GLN A 1224 41.94 -55.68 -4.46
N GLY A 1225 41.97 -55.06 -5.65
CA GLY A 1225 42.95 -55.33 -6.72
C GLY A 1225 44.34 -54.72 -6.51
N ALA A 1226 44.56 -53.95 -5.45
CA ALA A 1226 45.79 -53.19 -5.19
C ALA A 1226 46.65 -53.79 -4.05
N VAL A 1227 46.76 -55.12 -3.96
CA VAL A 1227 47.73 -55.82 -3.09
C VAL A 1227 48.89 -56.31 -3.95
N PRO A 1228 50.15 -55.83 -3.74
CA PRO A 1228 51.30 -56.40 -4.43
C PRO A 1228 51.66 -57.77 -3.82
N PRO A 1229 52.09 -58.77 -4.62
CA PRO A 1229 52.56 -60.05 -4.12
C PRO A 1229 54.01 -59.93 -3.60
N CYS A 1230 54.26 -59.04 -2.64
CA CYS A 1230 55.43 -59.06 -1.76
C CYS A 1230 55.32 -57.94 -0.71
N ALA A 1231 54.83 -58.25 0.48
CA ALA A 1231 55.09 -57.45 1.67
C ALA A 1231 55.27 -58.43 2.83
N GLN A 1232 56.49 -58.44 3.38
CA GLN A 1232 56.87 -59.23 4.53
C GLN A 1232 56.06 -58.83 5.77
N GLU A 1233 55.82 -59.81 6.62
CA GLU A 1233 55.20 -59.69 7.94
C GLU A 1233 55.95 -58.64 8.79
N GLY A 1234 55.25 -57.57 9.22
CA GLY A 1234 55.85 -56.58 10.11
C GLY A 1234 55.01 -55.38 10.54
N GLU A 1235 54.05 -54.91 9.74
CA GLU A 1235 53.12 -53.83 10.12
C GLU A 1235 51.68 -54.23 9.75
N GLY A 1236 50.73 -54.05 10.67
CA GLY A 1236 49.34 -54.48 10.50
C GLY A 1236 48.71 -53.89 9.23
N PRO A 1237 47.81 -54.62 8.54
CA PRO A 1237 47.28 -54.17 7.26
C PRO A 1237 46.47 -52.89 7.47
N ASP A 1238 46.92 -51.81 6.84
CA ASP A 1238 46.20 -50.55 6.73
C ASP A 1238 44.88 -50.84 6.02
N ARG A 1239 43.82 -51.07 6.80
CA ARG A 1239 42.50 -51.48 6.28
C ARG A 1239 41.93 -50.32 5.48
N LYS A 1240 41.95 -50.43 4.15
CA LYS A 1240 41.28 -49.48 3.26
C LYS A 1240 39.77 -49.53 3.51
N LEU A 1241 39.24 -48.48 4.14
CA LEU A 1241 37.81 -48.32 4.43
C LEU A 1241 37.16 -47.44 3.36
N LEU A 1242 35.98 -47.84 2.89
CA LEU A 1242 35.16 -47.02 2.01
C LEU A 1242 34.04 -46.38 2.84
N MET A 1243 34.00 -45.05 2.89
CA MET A 1243 32.92 -44.32 3.55
C MET A 1243 31.88 -43.91 2.51
N TYR A 1244 30.62 -44.33 2.71
CA TYR A 1244 29.49 -43.87 1.91
C TYR A 1244 28.54 -43.05 2.77
N CYS A 1245 28.26 -41.82 2.34
CA CYS A 1245 27.22 -40.99 2.92
C CYS A 1245 26.05 -40.91 1.93
N GLY A 1246 24.95 -41.61 2.25
CA GLY A 1246 23.75 -41.57 1.43
C GLY A 1246 22.88 -40.33 1.71
N PRO A 1247 22.07 -39.88 0.73
CA PRO A 1247 21.16 -38.73 0.89
C PRO A 1247 20.01 -38.95 1.90
N SER A 1248 19.82 -40.18 2.40
CA SER A 1248 18.86 -40.54 3.45
C SER A 1248 19.29 -41.86 4.12
N ASN A 1249 18.83 -42.12 5.35
CA ASN A 1249 19.08 -43.41 6.01
C ASN A 1249 18.62 -44.58 5.12
N LYS A 1250 17.43 -44.46 4.51
CA LYS A 1250 16.90 -45.44 3.56
C LYS A 1250 17.83 -45.72 2.37
N SER A 1251 18.56 -44.71 1.88
CA SER A 1251 19.53 -44.91 0.78
C SER A 1251 20.81 -45.60 1.23
N VAL A 1252 21.19 -45.44 2.50
CA VAL A 1252 22.31 -46.17 3.11
C VAL A 1252 21.88 -47.61 3.41
N ASP A 1253 20.66 -47.81 3.93
CA ASP A 1253 20.09 -49.13 4.23
C ASP A 1253 19.89 -50.00 2.98
N VAL A 1254 19.59 -49.39 1.83
CA VAL A 1254 19.49 -50.09 0.54
C VAL A 1254 20.87 -50.52 0.02
N LEU A 1255 21.93 -49.87 0.51
CA LEU A 1255 23.30 -50.08 0.05
C LEU A 1255 24.08 -51.07 0.91
N ALA A 1256 23.83 -51.06 2.22
CA ALA A 1256 24.29 -52.07 3.17
C ALA A 1256 23.62 -53.41 2.91
#